data_AF-A0A1E2V7A3-F1
#
_entry.id   AF-A0A1E2V7A3-F1
#
_cell.length_a   1.000
_cell.length_b   1.000
_cell.length_c   1.000
_cell.angle_alpha   90.00
_cell.angle_beta   90.00
_cell.angle_gamma   90.00
#
_symmetry.space_group_name_H-M   'P 1'
#
loop_
_entity.id
_entity.type
_entity.pdbx_description
1 polymer ?
#
loop_
_entity_poly.entity_id
_entity_poly.type
_entity_poly.pdbx_seq_one_letter_code
_entity_poly.pdbx_strand_id
1 'polypeptide(L)'
;MARPHVTPPEPIDLTDQRIQIGDTTAFVTKFNTTQDQFERFSTETDAYTTQLSALGDYLEQRADSADADAAATAADRLAVAGDKTAVAVDRAAVADDKTAVASDRQAVETAASQVANDQQTVATDKTAVATGRAAVESAASQVANDASAAAESADSASSSAQTAAQLRDQTQALRDQAEAIVVDDDVRAAMRDAMAGSAVTITNSTAPGAPAGGSWSIQLRAMSRQVGGQVVNFAITWWDGQQETIYPPNGVLFASHAVDRPVGETVTATVTAYDDIGNESEPYPITATVSADAAPTGTVSIGTVTQAQPGDTIQFAFTGATDPDGGSVMYQVVDEAGLTWSKTTGIVAGEIVTASVPLSYEGSPALVSACAVSSRGVQGAAATKSITISRADIIGVSLLETGGPGGTWQHIDVNGNAIARPSTSWFNSHPVWGGMSDQMIDGQHMVFVPRFYYKRGEDALGNDAWWISPVEYAGFTLMPAFMYGGRAIDGFWVGKYQASLIGDELASRPWVLPAVSKTLAQFMTHATNRNSGGVQGFRIWHYDMWLAVQWLYLIENATMDSQAHTGRGRVSTGSAASVSTADVAEATYRGIVGLWGNVYQWMDGARALNDVIERRSYNGSWTSTGESVSNSGSANYPLTFRPSSPQQFIAGTYRTGNGNATLPDYVRWRNGGEYYPFVGGSWSTAASAGLWYVNCGGSASSAYSHVGARLARVV
;
A
#
# COMPACT_ATOMS: atom_id res chain seq x y z
N MET A 1 -21.15 -51.60 -45.83
CA MET A 1 -21.84 -52.31 -46.93
C MET A 1 -22.90 -51.40 -47.56
N ALA A 2 -23.03 -51.42 -48.88
CA ALA A 2 -24.10 -50.72 -49.58
C ALA A 2 -25.45 -51.37 -49.25
N ARG A 3 -26.50 -50.55 -49.06
CA ARG A 3 -27.85 -51.06 -48.79
C ARG A 3 -28.39 -51.77 -50.04
N PRO A 4 -28.89 -53.02 -49.93
CA PRO A 4 -29.52 -53.70 -51.05
C PRO A 4 -30.74 -52.91 -51.57
N HIS A 5 -30.88 -52.82 -52.89
CA HIS A 5 -32.05 -52.21 -53.52
C HIS A 5 -33.15 -53.25 -53.67
N VAL A 6 -34.36 -52.92 -53.21
CA VAL A 6 -35.56 -53.73 -53.37
C VAL A 6 -36.48 -53.04 -54.37
N THR A 7 -36.95 -53.77 -55.38
CA THR A 7 -37.85 -53.26 -56.42
C THR A 7 -39.02 -54.22 -56.59
N PRO A 8 -40.26 -53.81 -56.26
CA PRO A 8 -41.42 -54.68 -56.39
C PRO A 8 -41.73 -54.99 -57.87
N PRO A 9 -42.29 -56.17 -58.18
CA PRO A 9 -42.70 -56.53 -59.54
C PRO A 9 -43.80 -55.59 -60.07
N GLU A 10 -43.82 -55.34 -61.39
CA GLU A 10 -44.84 -54.48 -62.00
C GLU A 10 -46.23 -55.18 -61.99
N PRO A 11 -47.33 -54.50 -61.63
CA PRO A 11 -48.65 -55.11 -61.67
C PRO A 11 -49.05 -55.52 -63.10
N ILE A 12 -49.67 -56.69 -63.25
CA ILE A 12 -50.25 -57.12 -64.54
C ILE A 12 -51.47 -56.25 -64.85
N ASP A 13 -51.44 -55.53 -65.98
CA ASP A 13 -52.54 -54.69 -66.45
C ASP A 13 -53.56 -55.51 -67.27
N LEU A 14 -54.77 -55.66 -66.72
CA LEU A 14 -55.88 -56.40 -67.33
C LEU A 14 -56.99 -55.49 -67.87
N THR A 15 -56.75 -54.17 -67.99
CA THR A 15 -57.82 -53.20 -68.24
C THR A 15 -58.42 -53.23 -69.64
N ASP A 16 -57.74 -53.82 -70.65
CA ASP A 16 -58.22 -53.87 -72.05
C ASP A 16 -58.49 -55.29 -72.59
N GLN A 17 -59.29 -56.07 -71.86
CA GLN A 17 -59.62 -57.46 -72.22
C GLN A 17 -60.80 -57.64 -73.19
N ARG A 18 -61.39 -56.56 -73.75
CA ARG A 18 -62.52 -56.71 -74.68
C ARG A 18 -62.04 -57.26 -76.03
N ILE A 19 -62.67 -58.34 -76.51
CA ILE A 19 -62.43 -58.95 -77.83
C ILE A 19 -63.79 -59.11 -78.51
N GLN A 20 -63.85 -58.81 -79.82
CA GLN A 20 -65.04 -58.98 -80.63
C GLN A 20 -65.32 -60.47 -80.87
N ILE A 21 -66.58 -60.89 -80.73
CA ILE A 21 -66.98 -62.30 -80.91
C ILE A 21 -66.65 -62.74 -82.35
N GLY A 22 -65.81 -63.77 -82.48
CA GLY A 22 -65.43 -64.38 -83.77
C GLY A 22 -64.01 -64.05 -84.27
N ASP A 23 -63.26 -63.17 -83.59
CA ASP A 23 -61.87 -62.84 -83.95
C ASP A 23 -60.86 -63.73 -83.20
N THR A 24 -60.57 -64.90 -83.78
CA THR A 24 -59.65 -65.89 -83.20
C THR A 24 -58.20 -65.38 -83.14
N THR A 25 -57.79 -64.50 -84.06
CA THR A 25 -56.43 -63.96 -84.09
C THR A 25 -56.21 -62.98 -82.95
N ALA A 26 -57.14 -62.04 -82.73
CA ALA A 26 -57.07 -61.10 -81.60
C ALA A 26 -57.12 -61.82 -80.24
N PHE A 27 -57.89 -62.91 -80.14
CA PHE A 27 -57.92 -63.74 -78.93
C PHE A 27 -56.57 -64.40 -78.64
N VAL A 28 -55.97 -65.07 -79.62
CA VAL A 28 -54.67 -65.76 -79.43
C VAL A 28 -53.56 -64.76 -79.10
N THR A 29 -53.53 -63.61 -79.77
CA THR A 29 -52.53 -62.56 -79.48
C THR A 29 -52.67 -62.04 -78.05
N LYS A 30 -53.88 -61.68 -77.59
CA LYS A 30 -54.08 -61.20 -76.22
C LYS A 30 -53.81 -62.28 -75.16
N PHE A 31 -54.16 -63.53 -75.44
CA PHE A 31 -53.87 -64.67 -74.56
C PHE A 31 -52.36 -64.85 -74.37
N ASN A 32 -51.60 -64.89 -75.47
CA ASN A 32 -50.13 -65.01 -75.40
C ASN A 32 -49.49 -63.81 -74.71
N THR A 33 -49.94 -62.58 -74.98
CA THR A 33 -49.44 -61.39 -74.26
C THR A 33 -49.72 -61.44 -72.77
N THR A 34 -50.90 -61.93 -72.34
CA THR A 34 -51.23 -62.07 -70.92
C THR A 34 -50.37 -63.17 -70.27
N GLN A 35 -50.11 -64.27 -70.99
CA GLN A 35 -49.22 -65.33 -70.54
C GLN A 35 -47.78 -64.81 -70.38
N ASP A 36 -47.27 -64.06 -71.37
CA ASP A 36 -45.93 -63.43 -71.31
C ASP A 36 -45.83 -62.46 -70.12
N GLN A 37 -46.88 -61.67 -69.86
CA GLN A 37 -46.96 -60.79 -68.69
C GLN A 37 -46.95 -61.57 -67.38
N PHE A 38 -47.63 -62.72 -67.31
CA PHE A 38 -47.65 -63.57 -66.12
C PHE A 38 -46.29 -64.25 -65.87
N GLU A 39 -45.65 -64.77 -66.91
CA GLU A 39 -44.31 -65.34 -66.83
C GLU A 39 -43.27 -64.30 -66.41
N ARG A 40 -43.38 -63.07 -66.93
CA ARG A 40 -42.56 -61.93 -66.50
C ARG A 40 -42.81 -61.55 -65.04
N PHE A 41 -44.07 -61.42 -64.62
CA PHE A 41 -44.43 -61.13 -63.23
C PHE A 41 -43.91 -62.20 -62.26
N SER A 42 -44.00 -63.48 -62.63
CA SER A 42 -43.43 -64.60 -61.86
C SER A 42 -41.92 -64.45 -61.70
N THR A 43 -41.21 -64.17 -62.79
CA THR A 43 -39.75 -63.96 -62.78
C THR A 43 -39.34 -62.77 -61.91
N GLU A 44 -40.07 -61.65 -62.01
CA GLU A 44 -39.83 -60.47 -61.19
C GLU A 44 -40.14 -60.72 -59.70
N THR A 45 -41.11 -61.59 -59.38
CA THR A 45 -41.44 -61.99 -58.01
C THR A 45 -40.33 -62.84 -57.36
N ASP A 46 -39.70 -63.75 -58.11
CA ASP A 46 -38.56 -64.53 -57.63
C ASP A 46 -37.33 -63.63 -57.36
N ALA A 47 -37.08 -62.67 -58.26
CA ALA A 47 -36.05 -61.66 -58.07
C ALA A 47 -36.32 -60.77 -56.84
N TYR A 48 -37.57 -60.34 -56.65
CA TYR A 48 -38.00 -59.57 -55.48
C TYR A 48 -37.81 -60.33 -54.16
N THR A 49 -38.15 -61.63 -54.14
CA THR A 49 -37.95 -62.50 -52.98
C THR A 49 -36.46 -62.60 -52.61
N THR A 50 -35.60 -62.74 -53.62
CA THR A 50 -34.13 -62.75 -53.43
C THR A 50 -33.61 -61.43 -52.86
N GLN A 51 -34.13 -60.30 -53.36
CA GLN A 51 -33.77 -58.97 -52.86
C GLN A 51 -34.23 -58.76 -51.40
N LEU A 52 -35.40 -59.27 -51.02
CA LEU A 52 -35.89 -59.21 -49.64
C LEU A 52 -35.02 -60.03 -48.68
N SER A 53 -34.61 -61.24 -49.06
CA SER A 53 -33.68 -62.04 -48.26
C SER A 53 -32.34 -61.31 -48.06
N ALA A 54 -31.77 -60.75 -49.13
CA ALA A 54 -30.53 -59.98 -49.04
C ALA A 54 -30.68 -58.71 -48.16
N LEU A 55 -31.85 -58.07 -48.17
CA LEU A 55 -32.14 -56.96 -47.26
C LEU A 55 -32.24 -57.45 -45.81
N GLY A 56 -32.82 -58.62 -45.56
CA GLY A 56 -32.86 -59.26 -44.24
C GLY A 56 -31.46 -59.46 -43.66
N ASP A 57 -30.58 -60.14 -44.41
CA ASP A 57 -29.19 -60.41 -44.03
C ASP A 57 -28.41 -59.10 -43.76
N TYR A 58 -28.62 -58.07 -44.59
CA TYR A 58 -28.01 -56.76 -44.41
C TYR A 58 -28.44 -56.09 -43.09
N LEU A 59 -29.73 -56.20 -42.75
CA LEU A 59 -30.26 -55.60 -41.53
C LEU A 59 -29.77 -56.33 -40.28
N GLU A 60 -29.66 -57.65 -40.33
CA GLU A 60 -29.12 -58.47 -39.24
C GLU A 60 -27.65 -58.12 -38.97
N GLN A 61 -26.82 -58.07 -40.01
CA GLN A 61 -25.41 -57.67 -39.85
C GLN A 61 -25.25 -56.23 -39.33
N ARG A 62 -26.15 -55.33 -39.73
CA ARG A 62 -26.18 -53.95 -39.21
C ARG A 62 -26.55 -53.91 -37.73
N ALA A 63 -27.47 -54.77 -37.29
CA ALA A 63 -27.83 -54.89 -35.88
C ALA A 63 -26.65 -55.41 -35.07
N ASP A 64 -26.00 -56.50 -35.51
CA ASP A 64 -24.80 -57.05 -34.85
C ASP A 64 -23.67 -56.02 -34.73
N SER A 65 -23.44 -55.25 -35.80
CA SER A 65 -22.43 -54.18 -35.80
C SER A 65 -22.78 -53.07 -34.80
N ALA A 66 -24.06 -52.70 -34.71
CA ALA A 66 -24.51 -51.69 -33.75
C ALA A 66 -24.38 -52.17 -32.30
N ASP A 67 -24.66 -53.44 -32.03
CA ASP A 67 -24.48 -54.05 -30.71
C ASP A 67 -22.99 -54.12 -30.32
N ALA A 68 -22.10 -54.43 -31.27
CA ALA A 68 -20.66 -54.41 -31.05
C ALA A 68 -20.15 -52.98 -30.75
N ASP A 69 -20.59 -51.98 -31.52
CA ASP A 69 -20.25 -50.57 -31.27
C ASP A 69 -20.76 -50.08 -29.90
N ALA A 70 -21.96 -50.52 -29.51
CA ALA A 70 -22.53 -50.21 -28.20
C ALA A 70 -21.72 -50.82 -27.05
N ALA A 71 -21.27 -52.07 -27.21
CA ALA A 71 -20.40 -52.75 -26.23
C ALA A 71 -19.03 -52.08 -26.11
N ALA A 72 -18.40 -51.70 -27.25
CA ALA A 72 -17.15 -50.95 -27.25
C ALA A 72 -17.30 -49.59 -26.53
N THR A 73 -18.36 -48.85 -26.84
CA THR A 73 -18.67 -47.58 -26.17
C THR A 73 -18.88 -47.76 -24.66
N ALA A 74 -19.48 -48.87 -24.22
CA ALA A 74 -19.64 -49.16 -22.80
C ALA A 74 -18.30 -49.44 -22.11
N ALA A 75 -17.40 -50.17 -22.76
CA ALA A 75 -16.04 -50.41 -22.25
C ALA A 75 -15.23 -49.12 -22.14
N ASP A 76 -15.27 -48.25 -23.15
CA ASP A 76 -14.61 -46.94 -23.13
C ASP A 76 -15.14 -46.06 -21.99
N ARG A 77 -16.46 -46.05 -21.75
CA ARG A 77 -17.06 -45.32 -20.63
C ARG A 77 -16.58 -45.83 -19.27
N LEU A 78 -16.40 -47.15 -19.11
CA LEU A 78 -15.86 -47.75 -17.90
C LEU A 78 -14.38 -47.37 -17.69
N ALA A 79 -13.58 -47.38 -18.76
CA ALA A 79 -12.18 -46.94 -18.70
C ALA A 79 -12.07 -45.47 -18.28
N VAL A 80 -12.84 -44.58 -18.91
CA VAL A 80 -12.89 -43.16 -18.55
C VAL A 80 -13.34 -42.95 -17.09
N ALA A 81 -14.26 -43.75 -16.58
CA ALA A 81 -14.66 -43.69 -15.17
C ALA A 81 -13.52 -44.12 -14.22
N GLY A 82 -12.73 -45.12 -14.62
CA GLY A 82 -11.50 -45.53 -13.93
C GLY A 82 -10.47 -44.39 -13.89
N ASP A 83 -10.16 -43.81 -15.05
CA ASP A 83 -9.21 -42.69 -15.17
C ASP A 83 -9.66 -41.48 -14.35
N LYS A 84 -10.96 -41.17 -14.35
CA LYS A 84 -11.53 -40.09 -13.54
C LYS A 84 -11.35 -40.34 -12.04
N THR A 85 -11.41 -41.61 -11.61
CA THR A 85 -11.17 -41.99 -10.21
C THR A 85 -9.68 -41.85 -9.87
N ALA A 86 -8.77 -42.29 -10.72
CA ALA A 86 -7.33 -42.09 -10.56
C ALA A 86 -6.96 -40.59 -10.47
N VAL A 87 -7.47 -39.77 -11.39
CA VAL A 87 -7.26 -38.31 -11.37
C VAL A 87 -7.78 -37.66 -10.08
N ALA A 88 -8.87 -38.19 -9.51
CA ALA A 88 -9.39 -37.69 -8.22
C ALA A 88 -8.46 -38.02 -7.06
N VAL A 89 -7.84 -39.21 -7.05
CA VAL A 89 -6.83 -39.62 -6.07
C VAL A 89 -5.58 -38.75 -6.20
N ASP A 90 -5.06 -38.56 -7.42
CA ASP A 90 -3.88 -37.72 -7.66
C ASP A 90 -4.14 -36.27 -7.26
N ARG A 91 -5.35 -35.75 -7.52
CA ARG A 91 -5.74 -34.41 -7.08
C ARG A 91 -5.77 -34.27 -5.57
N ALA A 92 -6.21 -35.30 -4.85
CA ALA A 92 -6.19 -35.31 -3.38
C ALA A 92 -4.75 -35.30 -2.85
N ALA A 93 -3.87 -36.14 -3.41
CA ALA A 93 -2.45 -36.17 -3.06
C ALA A 93 -1.76 -34.82 -3.29
N VAL A 94 -2.00 -34.17 -4.44
CA VAL A 94 -1.47 -32.83 -4.73
C VAL A 94 -2.00 -31.76 -3.76
N ALA A 95 -3.24 -31.91 -3.28
CA ALA A 95 -3.79 -30.99 -2.28
C ALA A 95 -3.10 -31.16 -0.91
N ASP A 96 -2.80 -32.40 -0.52
CA ASP A 96 -2.05 -32.70 0.69
C ASP A 96 -0.61 -32.16 0.60
N ASP A 97 0.08 -32.41 -0.52
CA ASP A 97 1.43 -31.87 -0.79
C ASP A 97 1.45 -30.34 -0.76
N LYS A 98 0.44 -29.69 -1.33
CA LYS A 98 0.31 -28.23 -1.30
C LYS A 98 0.16 -27.70 0.12
N THR A 99 -0.55 -28.43 0.98
CA THR A 99 -0.73 -28.09 2.40
C THR A 99 0.57 -28.29 3.19
N ALA A 100 1.32 -29.34 2.90
CA ALA A 100 2.65 -29.57 3.48
C ALA A 100 3.64 -28.46 3.10
N VAL A 101 3.72 -28.11 1.81
CA VAL A 101 4.59 -27.02 1.32
C VAL A 101 4.23 -25.66 1.95
N ALA A 102 2.94 -25.39 2.17
CA ALA A 102 2.51 -24.16 2.85
C ALA A 102 2.98 -24.12 4.31
N SER A 103 2.95 -25.27 5.00
CA SER A 103 3.42 -25.40 6.38
C SER A 103 4.94 -25.23 6.46
N ASP A 104 5.69 -25.88 5.56
CA ASP A 104 7.15 -25.74 5.48
C ASP A 104 7.56 -24.29 5.19
N ARG A 105 6.85 -23.62 4.28
CA ARG A 105 7.07 -22.20 3.98
C ARG A 105 6.89 -21.33 5.23
N GLN A 106 5.83 -21.55 6.00
CA GLN A 106 5.58 -20.80 7.24
C GLN A 106 6.69 -21.05 8.28
N ALA A 107 7.20 -22.28 8.37
CA ALA A 107 8.33 -22.61 9.24
C ALA A 107 9.61 -21.88 8.81
N VAL A 108 9.89 -21.80 7.51
CA VAL A 108 11.03 -21.04 6.97
C VAL A 108 10.90 -19.54 7.23
N GLU A 109 9.73 -18.94 7.04
CA GLU A 109 9.48 -17.52 7.33
C GLU A 109 9.66 -17.20 8.83
N THR A 110 9.23 -18.11 9.70
CA THR A 110 9.44 -18.00 11.16
C THR A 110 10.93 -18.08 11.50
N ALA A 111 11.65 -19.05 10.93
CA ALA A 111 13.09 -19.18 11.14
C ALA A 111 13.89 -17.97 10.62
N ALA A 112 13.52 -17.43 9.47
CA ALA A 112 14.14 -16.22 8.91
C ALA A 112 13.95 -15.00 9.83
N SER A 113 12.76 -14.84 10.41
CA SER A 113 12.47 -13.79 11.38
C SER A 113 13.31 -13.93 12.65
N GLN A 114 13.52 -15.16 13.13
CA GLN A 114 14.39 -15.43 14.28
C GLN A 114 15.85 -15.07 13.96
N VAL A 115 16.36 -15.44 12.79
CA VAL A 115 17.72 -15.09 12.36
C VAL A 115 17.91 -13.57 12.29
N ALA A 116 16.92 -12.81 11.82
CA ALA A 116 16.99 -11.35 11.79
C ALA A 116 17.08 -10.76 13.21
N ASN A 117 16.30 -11.28 14.16
CA ASN A 117 16.37 -10.87 15.57
C ASN A 117 17.73 -11.21 16.21
N ASP A 118 18.27 -12.38 15.91
CA ASP A 118 19.58 -12.80 16.39
C ASP A 118 20.68 -11.88 15.82
N GLN A 119 20.61 -11.50 14.53
CA GLN A 119 21.53 -10.54 13.91
C GLN A 119 21.48 -9.16 14.57
N GLN A 120 20.28 -8.67 14.91
CA GLN A 120 20.12 -7.39 15.62
C GLN A 120 20.70 -7.46 17.04
N THR A 121 20.52 -8.59 17.72
CA THR A 121 21.10 -8.85 19.05
C THR A 121 22.63 -8.84 18.98
N VAL A 122 23.21 -9.55 18.00
CA VAL A 122 24.66 -9.56 17.76
C VAL A 122 25.20 -8.16 17.45
N ALA A 123 24.48 -7.36 16.66
CA ALA A 123 24.87 -5.98 16.37
C ALA A 123 24.88 -5.10 17.64
N THR A 124 23.88 -5.30 18.51
CA THR A 124 23.79 -4.60 19.80
C THR A 124 24.93 -5.00 20.72
N ASP A 125 25.21 -6.29 20.85
CA ASP A 125 26.32 -6.82 21.65
C ASP A 125 27.67 -6.31 21.14
N LYS A 126 27.86 -6.24 19.82
CA LYS A 126 29.08 -5.70 19.21
C LYS A 126 29.30 -4.23 19.58
N THR A 127 28.24 -3.43 19.61
CA THR A 127 28.30 -2.03 20.05
C THR A 127 28.61 -1.95 21.55
N ALA A 128 27.95 -2.77 22.39
CA ALA A 128 28.22 -2.81 23.82
C ALA A 128 29.67 -3.19 24.14
N VAL A 129 30.24 -4.16 23.41
CA VAL A 129 31.65 -4.55 23.52
C VAL A 129 32.58 -3.40 23.11
N ALA A 130 32.26 -2.66 22.05
CA ALA A 130 33.06 -1.51 21.63
C ALA A 130 33.04 -0.39 22.70
N THR A 131 31.88 -0.09 23.28
CA THR A 131 31.75 0.86 24.39
C THR A 131 32.51 0.39 25.62
N GLY A 132 32.39 -0.88 25.99
CA GLY A 132 33.13 -1.47 27.10
C GLY A 132 34.65 -1.36 26.90
N ARG A 133 35.14 -1.62 25.67
CA ARG A 133 36.57 -1.46 25.34
C ARG A 133 37.04 -0.01 25.49
N ALA A 134 36.26 0.96 25.02
CA ALA A 134 36.60 2.39 25.16
C ALA A 134 36.62 2.84 26.63
N ALA A 135 35.71 2.31 27.46
CA ALA A 135 35.69 2.58 28.89
C ALA A 135 36.93 2.01 29.60
N VAL A 136 37.36 0.79 29.23
CA VAL A 136 38.59 0.18 29.76
C VAL A 136 39.82 1.00 29.38
N GLU A 137 39.89 1.50 28.15
CA GLU A 137 41.01 2.32 27.67
C GLU A 137 41.08 3.69 28.38
N SER A 138 39.92 4.29 28.65
CA SER A 138 39.81 5.50 29.46
C SER A 138 40.23 5.25 30.92
N ALA A 139 39.78 4.14 31.52
CA ALA A 139 40.17 3.75 32.87
C ALA A 139 41.68 3.49 32.97
N ALA A 140 42.28 2.83 31.98
CA ALA A 140 43.72 2.61 31.92
C ALA A 140 44.51 3.94 31.86
N SER A 141 44.00 4.91 31.09
CA SER A 141 44.58 6.26 31.01
C SER A 141 44.48 7.00 32.34
N GLN A 142 43.34 6.88 33.04
CA GLN A 142 43.16 7.48 34.36
C GLN A 142 44.12 6.86 35.40
N VAL A 143 44.28 5.54 35.41
CA VAL A 143 45.23 4.85 36.31
C VAL A 143 46.66 5.32 36.05
N ALA A 144 47.05 5.56 34.79
CA ALA A 144 48.36 6.11 34.47
C ALA A 144 48.54 7.53 35.03
N ASN A 145 47.52 8.39 34.90
CA ASN A 145 47.53 9.74 35.46
C ASN A 145 47.60 9.74 36.99
N ASP A 146 46.81 8.88 37.65
CA ASP A 146 46.81 8.73 39.11
C ASP A 146 48.18 8.25 39.62
N ALA A 147 48.82 7.34 38.89
CA ALA A 147 50.17 6.88 39.21
C ALA A 147 51.22 8.00 39.10
N SER A 148 51.12 8.85 38.08
CA SER A 148 51.98 10.05 37.95
C SER A 148 51.73 11.06 39.08
N ALA A 149 50.47 11.34 39.41
CA ALA A 149 50.13 12.25 40.51
C ALA A 149 50.61 11.72 41.88
N ALA A 150 50.55 10.40 42.09
CA ALA A 150 51.09 9.75 43.28
C ALA A 150 52.61 9.88 43.38
N ALA A 151 53.33 9.78 42.25
CA ALA A 151 54.78 10.01 42.20
C ALA A 151 55.15 11.45 42.54
N GLU A 152 54.44 12.44 41.96
CA GLU A 152 54.65 13.87 42.27
C GLU A 152 54.36 14.20 43.75
N SER A 153 53.33 13.57 44.31
CA SER A 153 52.99 13.71 45.73
C SER A 153 54.08 13.11 46.63
N ALA A 154 54.67 11.98 46.23
CA ALA A 154 55.78 11.36 46.95
C ALA A 154 57.05 12.24 46.91
N ASP A 155 57.35 12.85 45.75
CA ASP A 155 58.47 13.80 45.62
C ASP A 155 58.25 15.04 46.49
N SER A 156 57.04 15.61 46.48
CA SER A 156 56.66 16.75 47.32
C SER A 156 56.75 16.44 48.82
N ALA A 157 56.35 15.22 49.23
CA ALA A 157 56.50 14.75 50.59
C ALA A 157 57.97 14.57 50.99
N SER A 158 58.81 14.09 50.07
CA SER A 158 60.26 14.00 50.26
C SER A 158 60.90 15.38 50.45
N SER A 159 60.55 16.36 49.61
CA SER A 159 60.99 17.75 49.78
C SER A 159 60.53 18.35 51.10
N SER A 160 59.27 18.12 51.48
CA SER A 160 58.73 18.59 52.76
C SER A 160 59.45 17.95 53.96
N ALA A 161 59.83 16.67 53.86
CA ALA A 161 60.62 15.99 54.89
C ALA A 161 62.03 16.58 55.01
N GLN A 162 62.66 16.97 53.90
CA GLN A 162 63.95 17.67 53.90
C GLN A 162 63.83 19.06 54.55
N THR A 163 62.79 19.83 54.21
CA THR A 163 62.52 21.12 54.85
C THR A 163 62.23 20.97 56.34
N ALA A 164 61.49 19.95 56.74
CA ALA A 164 61.22 19.65 58.15
C ALA A 164 62.50 19.27 58.90
N ALA A 165 63.44 18.56 58.27
CA ALA A 165 64.75 18.28 58.85
C ALA A 165 65.56 19.58 59.03
N GLN A 166 65.61 20.46 58.02
CA GLN A 166 66.24 21.79 58.13
C GLN A 166 65.61 22.65 59.24
N LEU A 167 64.28 22.66 59.34
CA LEU A 167 63.56 23.37 60.38
C LEU A 167 63.83 22.78 61.77
N ARG A 168 63.98 21.46 61.91
CA ARG A 168 64.41 20.85 63.19
C ARG A 168 65.81 21.28 63.57
N ASP A 169 66.74 21.30 62.63
CA ASP A 169 68.11 21.77 62.88
C ASP A 169 68.11 23.26 63.29
N GLN A 170 67.32 24.10 62.61
CA GLN A 170 67.11 25.50 62.99
C GLN A 170 66.42 25.65 64.35
N THR A 171 65.42 24.82 64.65
CA THR A 171 64.68 24.86 65.92
C THR A 171 65.57 24.40 67.08
N GLN A 172 66.45 23.42 66.86
CA GLN A 172 67.45 23.02 67.84
C GLN A 172 68.43 24.16 68.07
N ALA A 173 68.91 24.83 67.00
CA ALA A 173 69.75 26.02 67.13
C ALA A 173 69.05 27.19 67.84
N LEU A 174 67.76 27.41 67.58
CA LEU A 174 66.95 28.42 68.26
C LEU A 174 66.60 28.03 69.71
N ARG A 175 66.44 26.73 70.01
CA ARG A 175 66.24 26.23 71.37
C ARG A 175 67.52 26.39 72.19
N ASP A 176 68.67 26.10 71.61
CA ASP A 176 69.98 26.37 72.22
C ASP A 176 70.18 27.90 72.44
N GLN A 177 69.55 28.76 71.64
CA GLN A 177 69.49 30.22 71.85
C GLN A 177 68.41 30.67 72.87
N ALA A 178 67.25 30.00 72.93
CA ALA A 178 66.12 30.34 73.81
C ALA A 178 66.33 29.84 75.25
N GLU A 179 67.10 28.77 75.45
CA GLU A 179 67.57 28.34 76.79
C GLU A 179 68.44 29.43 77.46
N ALA A 180 68.83 30.48 76.72
CA ALA A 180 69.50 31.67 77.23
C ALA A 180 68.55 32.83 77.65
N ILE A 181 67.22 32.73 77.50
CA ILE A 181 66.27 33.84 77.71
C ILE A 181 65.02 33.40 78.50
N VAL A 182 64.79 34.02 79.67
CA VAL A 182 63.65 33.77 80.58
C VAL A 182 62.58 34.85 80.44
N VAL A 183 61.29 34.52 80.17
CA VAL A 183 60.11 35.39 80.46
C VAL A 183 58.80 34.59 80.67
N ASP A 184 57.94 35.19 81.51
CA ASP A 184 56.77 34.79 82.32
C ASP A 184 55.36 34.92 81.65
N ASP A 185 54.31 34.52 82.38
CA ASP A 185 53.00 33.95 81.98
C ASP A 185 51.78 34.93 81.99
N ASP A 186 51.98 36.25 81.97
CA ASP A 186 50.92 37.23 82.29
C ASP A 186 49.90 37.57 81.18
N VAL A 187 49.98 37.01 79.98
CA VAL A 187 49.14 37.44 78.84
C VAL A 187 47.79 36.73 78.76
N ARG A 188 47.58 35.65 79.52
CA ARG A 188 46.39 34.78 79.35
C ARG A 188 45.13 35.21 80.10
N ALA A 189 45.14 36.28 80.90
CA ALA A 189 44.02 36.63 81.78
C ALA A 189 43.06 37.72 81.29
N ALA A 190 43.36 38.47 80.22
CA ALA A 190 42.63 39.70 79.88
C ALA A 190 41.37 39.56 78.99
N MET A 191 40.98 38.35 78.57
CA MET A 191 40.10 38.20 77.39
C MET A 191 38.68 37.67 77.66
N ARG A 192 38.15 37.76 78.89
CA ARG A 192 36.90 37.04 79.27
C ARG A 192 35.71 37.88 79.77
N ASP A 193 35.62 39.19 79.52
CA ASP A 193 34.58 40.03 80.14
C ASP A 193 33.86 41.04 79.19
N ALA A 194 33.13 40.53 78.18
CA ALA A 194 32.30 41.39 77.30
C ALA A 194 31.10 40.66 76.66
N MET A 195 29.98 40.46 77.38
CA MET A 195 28.66 40.12 76.77
C MET A 195 27.46 40.52 77.68
N ALA A 196 26.57 41.41 77.19
CA ALA A 196 25.24 41.71 77.74
C ALA A 196 24.24 41.97 76.58
N GLY A 197 23.00 41.44 76.62
CA GLY A 197 22.08 41.32 75.46
C GLY A 197 20.81 42.22 75.43
N SER A 198 20.21 42.35 74.24
CA SER A 198 19.15 43.32 73.84
C SER A 198 17.68 43.03 74.22
N ALA A 199 16.83 44.07 74.16
CA ALA A 199 15.46 44.16 74.73
C ALA A 199 14.26 43.96 73.77
N VAL A 200 14.45 43.86 72.45
CA VAL A 200 13.39 43.50 71.46
C VAL A 200 13.70 42.12 70.87
N THR A 201 12.68 41.29 70.59
CA THR A 201 12.90 39.92 70.07
C THR A 201 12.05 39.64 68.83
N ILE A 202 12.69 39.14 67.78
CA ILE A 202 12.02 38.60 66.60
C ILE A 202 11.55 37.18 66.94
N THR A 203 10.27 36.89 66.68
CA THR A 203 9.57 35.71 67.23
C THR A 203 9.16 34.69 66.18
N ASN A 204 9.12 35.08 64.90
CA ASN A 204 8.84 34.16 63.81
C ASN A 204 9.37 34.72 62.48
N SER A 205 9.98 33.86 61.67
CA SER A 205 10.49 34.19 60.34
C SER A 205 10.17 33.07 59.36
N THR A 206 9.62 33.43 58.21
CA THR A 206 9.47 32.52 57.08
C THR A 206 10.02 33.19 55.82
N ALA A 207 10.96 32.53 55.18
CA ALA A 207 11.52 32.95 53.90
C ALA A 207 11.54 31.73 52.96
N PRO A 208 10.75 31.73 51.86
CA PRO A 208 10.95 30.79 50.76
C PRO A 208 12.35 30.96 50.13
N GLY A 209 12.77 30.02 49.27
CA GLY A 209 14.05 30.13 48.55
C GLY A 209 14.11 31.36 47.64
N ALA A 210 15.32 31.86 47.33
CA ALA A 210 15.54 33.01 46.47
C ALA A 210 15.73 32.56 45.01
N PRO A 211 14.79 32.83 44.09
CA PRO A 211 14.96 32.41 42.69
C PRO A 211 15.94 33.32 41.96
N ALA A 212 16.90 32.75 41.23
CA ALA A 212 17.82 33.52 40.38
C ALA A 212 17.04 34.34 39.34
N GLY A 213 17.30 35.66 39.27
CA GLY A 213 16.61 36.58 38.34
C GLY A 213 15.13 36.84 38.65
N GLY A 214 14.62 36.37 39.79
CA GLY A 214 13.25 36.65 40.28
C GLY A 214 13.25 37.61 41.47
N SER A 215 12.20 37.56 42.30
CA SER A 215 12.12 38.33 43.56
C SER A 215 12.05 37.39 44.77
N TRP A 216 12.85 37.67 45.78
CA TRP A 216 12.83 36.94 47.06
C TRP A 216 11.96 37.69 48.06
N SER A 217 10.96 37.00 48.62
CA SER A 217 10.01 37.59 49.56
C SER A 217 10.22 37.06 50.97
N ILE A 218 10.20 37.93 51.97
CA ILE A 218 10.38 37.58 53.39
C ILE A 218 9.18 38.03 54.22
N GLN A 219 8.82 37.21 55.21
CA GLN A 219 7.78 37.53 56.19
C GLN A 219 8.31 37.32 57.62
N LEU A 220 8.11 38.33 58.48
CA LEU A 220 8.61 38.34 59.86
C LEU A 220 7.59 38.88 60.86
N ARG A 221 7.70 38.45 62.11
CA ARG A 221 6.98 39.03 63.24
C ARG A 221 7.94 39.31 64.40
N ALA A 222 7.84 40.50 64.99
CA ALA A 222 8.59 40.89 66.19
C ALA A 222 7.65 41.28 67.34
N MET A 223 8.17 41.21 68.57
CA MET A 223 7.47 41.64 69.79
C MET A 223 8.42 42.45 70.66
N SER A 224 7.93 43.57 71.23
CA SER A 224 8.65 44.27 72.31
C SER A 224 8.49 43.49 73.62
N ARG A 225 9.56 43.39 74.42
CA ARG A 225 9.49 42.79 75.77
C ARG A 225 8.96 43.77 76.83
N GLN A 226 8.68 45.00 76.43
CA GLN A 226 8.10 46.01 77.32
C GLN A 226 6.60 45.77 77.51
N VAL A 227 6.13 45.93 78.74
CA VAL A 227 4.71 45.80 79.08
C VAL A 227 3.95 46.95 78.41
N GLY A 228 3.20 46.63 77.34
CA GLY A 228 2.39 47.58 76.57
C GLY A 228 3.05 48.16 75.32
N GLY A 229 4.32 47.84 75.04
CA GLY A 229 5.04 48.36 73.87
C GLY A 229 4.65 47.70 72.54
N GLN A 230 4.78 48.44 71.43
CA GLN A 230 4.50 47.96 70.08
C GLN A 230 5.70 48.13 69.16
N VAL A 231 5.89 47.19 68.23
CA VAL A 231 6.90 47.32 67.16
C VAL A 231 6.37 48.29 66.12
N VAL A 232 7.07 49.40 65.90
CA VAL A 232 6.60 50.51 65.04
C VAL A 232 7.19 50.48 63.64
N ASN A 233 8.40 49.94 63.46
CA ASN A 233 9.01 49.78 62.15
C ASN A 233 10.06 48.67 62.13
N PHE A 234 10.44 48.29 60.91
CA PHE A 234 11.56 47.40 60.62
C PHE A 234 12.51 48.11 59.66
N ALA A 235 13.81 48.09 59.97
CA ALA A 235 14.86 48.44 59.02
C ALA A 235 15.44 47.15 58.43
N ILE A 236 15.46 47.06 57.10
CA ILE A 236 16.00 45.95 56.34
C ILE A 236 17.24 46.45 55.60
N THR A 237 18.35 45.71 55.70
CA THR A 237 19.50 45.86 54.80
C THR A 237 19.59 44.61 53.93
N TRP A 238 19.45 44.78 52.62
CA TRP A 238 19.57 43.71 51.63
C TRP A 238 21.04 43.42 51.29
N TRP A 239 21.30 42.30 50.61
CA TRP A 239 22.66 41.83 50.29
C TRP A 239 23.42 42.72 49.29
N ASP A 240 22.72 43.58 48.57
CA ASP A 240 23.25 44.60 47.67
C ASP A 240 23.56 45.92 48.40
N GLY A 241 23.32 45.98 49.71
CA GLY A 241 23.50 47.17 50.55
C GLY A 241 22.35 48.17 50.50
N GLN A 242 21.28 47.89 49.74
CA GLN A 242 20.06 48.71 49.77
C GLN A 242 19.37 48.58 51.13
N GLN A 243 18.86 49.70 51.62
CA GLN A 243 18.16 49.78 52.90
C GLN A 243 16.72 50.22 52.70
N GLU A 244 15.81 49.54 53.39
CA GLU A 244 14.39 49.84 53.38
C GLU A 244 13.86 49.92 54.81
N THR A 245 13.02 50.93 55.09
CA THR A 245 12.29 51.02 56.36
C THR A 245 10.81 50.81 56.09
N ILE A 246 10.22 49.81 56.73
CA ILE A 246 8.82 49.45 56.54
C ILE A 246 8.07 49.63 57.86
N TYR A 247 6.89 50.25 57.79
CA TYR A 247 6.01 50.52 58.92
C TYR A 247 4.77 49.61 58.83
N PRO A 248 4.86 48.35 59.28
CA PRO A 248 3.77 47.41 59.09
C PRO A 248 2.65 47.60 60.13
N PRO A 249 1.38 47.39 59.75
CA PRO A 249 0.31 47.27 60.72
C PRO A 249 0.50 46.00 61.57
N ASN A 250 0.44 46.15 62.90
CA ASN A 250 0.46 45.06 63.89
C ASN A 250 1.78 44.25 63.98
N GLY A 251 2.93 44.84 63.63
CA GLY A 251 4.25 44.24 63.86
C GLY A 251 4.60 43.02 62.97
N VAL A 252 3.95 42.88 61.82
CA VAL A 252 4.22 41.82 60.81
C VAL A 252 4.75 42.43 59.52
N LEU A 253 6.00 42.12 59.18
CA LEU A 253 6.66 42.61 57.97
C LEU A 253 6.40 41.68 56.78
N PHE A 254 6.12 42.27 55.62
CA PHE A 254 6.17 41.63 54.30
C PHE A 254 7.02 42.49 53.38
N ALA A 255 8.10 41.94 52.83
CA ALA A 255 9.00 42.64 51.91
C ALA A 255 9.44 41.71 50.78
N SER A 256 9.78 42.28 49.62
CA SER A 256 10.26 41.53 48.45
C SER A 256 11.34 42.32 47.72
N HIS A 257 12.43 41.67 47.31
CA HIS A 257 13.54 42.30 46.61
C HIS A 257 14.03 41.46 45.43
N ALA A 258 14.45 42.10 44.34
CA ALA A 258 14.90 41.41 43.12
C ALA A 258 16.28 40.78 43.31
N VAL A 259 16.43 39.51 42.90
CA VAL A 259 17.64 38.71 43.09
C VAL A 259 18.56 38.83 41.88
N ASP A 260 19.71 39.47 42.07
CA ASP A 260 20.75 39.73 41.06
C ASP A 260 21.98 38.80 41.19
N ARG A 261 21.97 37.90 42.18
CA ARG A 261 23.12 37.03 42.50
C ARG A 261 23.13 35.72 41.70
N PRO A 262 24.33 35.15 41.43
CA PRO A 262 24.47 33.83 40.81
C PRO A 262 23.83 32.70 41.62
N VAL A 263 23.42 31.64 40.93
CA VAL A 263 22.95 30.39 41.56
C VAL A 263 24.02 29.83 42.48
N GLY A 264 23.61 29.40 43.67
CA GLY A 264 24.49 28.84 44.71
C GLY A 264 25.06 29.88 45.68
N GLU A 265 24.99 31.18 45.36
CA GLU A 265 25.31 32.22 46.34
C GLU A 265 24.20 32.33 47.40
N THR A 266 24.55 32.86 48.56
CA THR A 266 23.59 33.16 49.62
C THR A 266 23.24 34.63 49.59
N VAL A 267 21.96 34.94 49.45
CA VAL A 267 21.42 36.28 49.69
C VAL A 267 21.01 36.41 51.15
N THR A 268 21.34 37.54 51.76
CA THR A 268 21.08 37.83 53.17
C THR A 268 20.30 39.13 53.29
N ALA A 269 19.20 39.11 54.03
CA ALA A 269 18.51 40.31 54.50
C ALA A 269 18.72 40.42 56.02
N THR A 270 19.35 41.50 56.47
CA THR A 270 19.53 41.77 57.90
C THR A 270 18.42 42.71 58.36
N VAL A 271 17.63 42.26 59.33
CA VAL A 271 16.45 42.99 59.80
C VAL A 271 16.60 43.40 61.25
N THR A 272 16.37 44.67 61.54
CA THR A 272 16.30 45.22 62.89
C THR A 272 14.89 45.76 63.15
N ALA A 273 14.28 45.31 64.24
CA ALA A 273 12.95 45.76 64.66
C ALA A 273 13.07 46.86 65.72
N TYR A 274 12.25 47.91 65.60
CA TYR A 274 12.23 49.03 66.54
C TYR A 274 10.87 49.11 67.24
N ASP A 275 10.89 49.28 68.56
CA ASP A 275 9.68 49.56 69.33
C ASP A 275 9.33 51.06 69.40
N ASP A 276 8.16 51.35 69.95
CA ASP A 276 7.54 52.68 70.04
C ASP A 276 8.31 53.69 70.88
N ILE A 277 9.33 53.25 71.63
CA ILE A 277 10.22 54.12 72.39
C ILE A 277 11.68 54.08 71.91
N GLY A 278 11.96 53.36 70.81
CA GLY A 278 13.25 53.36 70.14
C GLY A 278 14.24 52.28 70.61
N ASN A 279 13.80 51.27 71.36
CA ASN A 279 14.66 50.09 71.59
C ASN A 279 14.76 49.27 70.30
N GLU A 280 15.93 48.69 70.06
CA GLU A 280 16.17 47.84 68.90
C GLU A 280 16.34 46.36 69.29
N SER A 281 16.04 45.48 68.34
CA SER A 281 16.41 44.07 68.44
C SER A 281 17.89 43.91 68.09
N GLU A 282 18.47 42.77 68.49
CA GLU A 282 19.68 42.31 67.79
C GLU A 282 19.37 42.21 66.27
N PRO A 283 20.30 42.59 65.39
CA PRO A 283 20.15 42.39 63.95
C PRO A 283 19.89 40.91 63.64
N TYR A 284 18.79 40.61 62.95
CA TYR A 284 18.40 39.24 62.63
C TYR A 284 18.68 38.94 61.16
N PRO A 285 19.67 38.08 60.86
CA PRO A 285 19.95 37.68 59.49
C PRO A 285 18.93 36.65 59.02
N ILE A 286 18.34 36.90 57.86
CA ILE A 286 17.55 35.92 57.12
C ILE A 286 18.34 35.63 55.87
N THR A 287 18.59 34.36 55.60
CA THR A 287 19.37 33.92 54.46
C THR A 287 18.53 33.02 53.57
N ALA A 288 18.78 33.10 52.27
CA ALA A 288 18.32 32.12 51.31
C ALA A 288 19.43 31.86 50.30
N THR A 289 19.57 30.60 49.88
CA THR A 289 20.45 30.25 48.76
C THR A 289 19.72 30.54 47.45
N VAL A 290 20.42 31.15 46.50
CA VAL A 290 19.89 31.43 45.17
C VAL A 290 19.76 30.13 44.38
N SER A 291 18.54 29.75 44.04
CA SER A 291 18.24 28.53 43.30
C SER A 291 18.02 28.80 41.81
N ALA A 292 18.43 27.86 40.96
CA ALA A 292 18.13 27.90 39.53
C ALA A 292 16.63 27.69 39.26
N ASP A 293 16.17 28.11 38.08
CA ASP A 293 14.84 27.75 37.56
C ASP A 293 14.74 26.23 37.42
N ALA A 294 13.72 25.65 38.03
CA ALA A 294 13.49 24.22 37.96
C ALA A 294 12.94 23.86 36.58
N ALA A 295 13.47 22.80 35.97
CA ALA A 295 12.92 22.31 34.72
C ALA A 295 11.46 21.87 34.91
N PRO A 296 10.56 22.12 33.93
CA PRO A 296 9.20 21.62 33.97
C PRO A 296 9.15 20.12 34.26
N THR A 297 8.20 19.72 35.11
CA THR A 297 7.99 18.33 35.55
C THR A 297 6.65 17.79 35.05
N GLY A 298 6.48 16.47 35.09
CA GLY A 298 5.31 15.78 34.53
C GLY A 298 5.58 15.19 33.14
N THR A 299 4.75 14.23 32.73
CA THR A 299 4.91 13.54 31.44
C THR A 299 4.21 14.32 30.34
N VAL A 300 4.97 14.80 29.35
CA VAL A 300 4.41 15.41 28.14
C VAL A 300 3.59 14.35 27.39
N SER A 301 2.29 14.60 27.29
CA SER A 301 1.35 13.77 26.53
C SER A 301 1.21 14.33 25.13
N ILE A 302 1.53 13.51 24.12
CA ILE A 302 1.42 13.83 22.69
C ILE A 302 0.18 13.13 22.12
N GLY A 303 -0.87 13.90 21.82
CA GLY A 303 -2.13 13.39 21.25
C GLY A 303 -2.11 13.40 19.72
N THR A 304 -2.13 12.21 19.08
CA THR A 304 -2.02 12.04 17.61
C THR A 304 -2.66 10.74 17.08
N VAL A 305 -2.74 10.64 15.75
CA VAL A 305 -2.92 9.39 14.97
C VAL A 305 -1.62 8.56 15.03
N THR A 306 -1.72 7.23 15.13
CA THR A 306 -0.57 6.31 15.20
C THR A 306 -0.07 5.83 13.84
N GLN A 307 -0.79 6.13 12.76
CA GLN A 307 -0.44 5.77 11.38
C GLN A 307 -0.74 6.94 10.44
N ALA A 308 0.10 7.12 9.41
CA ALA A 308 -0.09 8.10 8.34
C ALA A 308 0.64 7.64 7.07
N GLN A 309 0.42 8.35 5.95
CA GLN A 309 1.06 8.11 4.67
C GLN A 309 1.75 9.39 4.15
N PRO A 310 2.74 9.28 3.25
CA PRO A 310 3.27 10.45 2.55
C PRO A 310 2.15 11.27 1.89
N GLY A 311 2.10 12.58 2.15
CA GLY A 311 1.03 13.48 1.70
C GLY A 311 -0.02 13.82 2.76
N ASP A 312 -0.12 13.05 3.85
CA ASP A 312 -1.07 13.31 4.92
C ASP A 312 -0.71 14.56 5.72
N THR A 313 -1.72 15.17 6.33
CA THR A 313 -1.56 16.22 7.37
C THR A 313 -2.06 15.69 8.71
N ILE A 314 -1.19 15.68 9.70
CA ILE A 314 -1.43 15.12 11.03
C ILE A 314 -1.61 16.26 12.02
N GLN A 315 -2.59 16.13 12.92
CA GLN A 315 -2.83 17.08 14.02
C GLN A 315 -2.18 16.57 15.32
N PHE A 316 -1.53 17.48 16.04
CA PHE A 316 -0.86 17.24 17.31
C PHE A 316 -1.38 18.19 18.38
N ALA A 317 -1.51 17.69 19.61
CA ALA A 317 -1.69 18.48 20.82
C ALA A 317 -0.74 18.00 21.93
N PHE A 318 -0.22 18.94 22.72
CA PHE A 318 0.72 18.67 23.81
C PHE A 318 0.13 19.13 25.15
N THR A 319 0.21 18.28 26.18
CA THR A 319 -0.32 18.56 27.53
C THR A 319 0.47 17.82 28.62
N GLY A 320 0.14 18.05 29.91
CA GLY A 320 0.54 17.16 31.01
C GLY A 320 1.79 17.56 31.81
N ALA A 321 2.39 18.73 31.54
CA ALA A 321 3.57 19.22 32.27
C ALA A 321 3.23 20.47 33.10
N THR A 322 3.92 20.65 34.21
CA THR A 322 3.79 21.78 35.14
C THR A 322 5.15 22.29 35.57
N ASP A 323 5.26 23.60 35.78
CA ASP A 323 6.46 24.24 36.30
C ASP A 323 6.49 24.13 37.84
N PRO A 324 7.52 23.51 38.45
CA PRO A 324 7.66 23.46 39.91
C PRO A 324 7.70 24.83 40.59
N ASP A 325 8.15 25.86 39.87
CA ASP A 325 8.25 27.23 40.37
C ASP A 325 6.92 28.01 40.23
N GLY A 326 5.86 27.36 39.75
CA GLY A 326 4.52 27.95 39.58
C GLY A 326 4.37 28.82 38.32
N GLY A 327 5.37 28.82 37.44
CA GLY A 327 5.35 29.51 36.15
C GLY A 327 4.43 28.85 35.11
N SER A 328 4.16 29.58 34.02
CA SER A 328 3.47 29.03 32.85
C SER A 328 4.41 28.15 32.02
N VAL A 329 3.88 27.05 31.48
CA VAL A 329 4.62 26.12 30.62
C VAL A 329 4.15 26.24 29.17
N MET A 330 5.10 26.27 28.25
CA MET A 330 4.87 26.15 26.80
C MET A 330 5.51 24.85 26.30
N TYR A 331 5.15 24.38 25.10
CA TYR A 331 5.71 23.18 24.49
C TYR A 331 6.55 23.53 23.26
N GLN A 332 7.59 22.71 23.05
CA GLN A 332 8.50 22.79 21.92
C GLN A 332 8.70 21.40 21.31
N VAL A 333 8.57 21.30 20.00
CA VAL A 333 8.99 20.14 19.21
C VAL A 333 10.51 20.16 19.11
N VAL A 334 11.16 19.09 19.53
CA VAL A 334 12.63 18.96 19.56
C VAL A 334 13.16 17.98 18.52
N ASP A 335 12.32 17.04 18.07
CA ASP A 335 12.57 16.22 16.89
C ASP A 335 11.34 16.26 15.99
N GLU A 336 11.49 16.88 14.82
CA GLU A 336 10.44 17.05 13.83
C GLU A 336 10.21 15.77 13.00
N ALA A 337 11.07 14.76 13.15
CA ALA A 337 11.07 13.50 12.43
C ALA A 337 11.11 13.64 10.90
N GLY A 338 11.52 14.79 10.35
CA GLY A 338 11.49 15.08 8.91
C GLY A 338 10.10 15.47 8.37
N LEU A 339 9.15 15.80 9.24
CA LEU A 339 7.84 16.34 8.88
C LEU A 339 7.90 17.87 8.74
N THR A 340 6.96 18.47 8.01
CA THR A 340 6.86 19.93 7.88
C THR A 340 5.80 20.48 8.83
N TRP A 341 6.21 21.25 9.84
CA TRP A 341 5.35 21.73 10.92
C TRP A 341 4.79 23.13 10.68
N SER A 342 3.55 23.37 11.12
CA SER A 342 2.95 24.72 11.16
C SER A 342 3.55 25.60 12.24
N LYS A 343 4.04 24.98 13.33
CA LYS A 343 4.58 25.64 14.53
C LYS A 343 5.38 24.62 15.34
N THR A 344 6.57 24.99 15.81
CA THR A 344 7.48 24.09 16.57
C THR A 344 7.85 24.61 17.96
N THR A 345 7.59 25.89 18.27
CA THR A 345 7.89 26.50 19.57
C THR A 345 6.73 27.36 20.05
N GLY A 346 6.69 27.64 21.36
CA GLY A 346 5.64 28.49 21.95
C GLY A 346 4.24 27.92 21.79
N ILE A 347 4.10 26.59 21.84
CA ILE A 347 2.82 25.89 21.73
C ILE A 347 2.16 25.88 23.11
N VAL A 348 0.93 26.39 23.26
CA VAL A 348 0.22 26.34 24.55
C VAL A 348 -0.39 24.96 24.78
N ALA A 349 -0.62 24.61 26.05
CA ALA A 349 -1.22 23.33 26.41
C ALA A 349 -2.57 23.10 25.68
N GLY A 350 -2.69 22.01 24.94
CA GLY A 350 -3.90 21.66 24.18
C GLY A 350 -4.09 22.38 22.84
N GLU A 351 -3.17 23.27 22.44
CA GLU A 351 -3.18 23.89 21.10
C GLU A 351 -3.01 22.81 20.02
N ILE A 352 -3.83 22.89 18.97
CA ILE A 352 -3.71 22.02 17.80
C ILE A 352 -2.68 22.63 16.84
N VAL A 353 -1.59 21.92 16.62
CA VAL A 353 -0.61 22.22 15.57
C VAL A 353 -0.62 21.11 14.53
N THR A 354 -0.30 21.43 13.28
CA THR A 354 -0.32 20.46 12.17
C THR A 354 1.08 20.18 11.66
N ALA A 355 1.36 18.92 11.29
CA ALA A 355 2.54 18.57 10.52
C ALA A 355 2.14 17.82 9.25
N SER A 356 2.71 18.20 8.11
CA SER A 356 2.51 17.52 6.83
C SER A 356 3.64 16.51 6.59
N VAL A 357 3.28 15.30 6.16
CA VAL A 357 4.24 14.25 5.76
C VAL A 357 4.67 14.54 4.33
N PRO A 358 5.95 14.87 4.06
CA PRO A 358 6.42 15.08 2.70
C PRO A 358 6.17 13.85 1.83
N LEU A 359 5.83 14.05 0.56
CA LEU A 359 5.67 12.94 -0.38
C LEU A 359 6.98 12.14 -0.57
N SER A 360 8.14 12.76 -0.28
CA SER A 360 9.47 12.15 -0.32
C SER A 360 9.90 11.51 1.00
N TYR A 361 8.99 11.29 1.95
CA TYR A 361 9.33 10.78 3.27
C TYR A 361 9.76 9.30 3.22
N GLU A 362 10.88 8.96 3.88
CA GLU A 362 11.49 7.62 3.88
C GLU A 362 11.70 7.03 5.30
N GLY A 363 11.48 7.80 6.38
CA GLY A 363 11.87 7.43 7.74
C GLY A 363 10.75 6.79 8.59
N SER A 364 10.38 5.54 8.34
CA SER A 364 9.35 4.86 9.17
C SER A 364 9.98 3.99 10.28
N PRO A 365 9.53 4.09 11.56
CA PRO A 365 8.52 5.03 12.07
C PRO A 365 9.07 6.45 12.25
N ALA A 366 8.21 7.46 12.07
CA ALA A 366 8.52 8.84 12.40
C ALA A 366 8.51 9.01 13.94
N LEU A 367 9.63 9.43 14.53
CA LEU A 367 9.77 9.63 15.97
C LEU A 367 9.66 11.10 16.33
N VAL A 368 8.44 11.56 16.60
CA VAL A 368 8.21 12.95 16.99
C VAL A 368 8.51 13.11 18.48
N SER A 369 9.39 14.04 18.82
CA SER A 369 9.73 14.35 20.21
C SER A 369 9.40 15.78 20.58
N ALA A 370 8.84 15.98 21.77
CA ALA A 370 8.52 17.31 22.30
C ALA A 370 8.83 17.42 23.79
N CYS A 371 9.26 18.60 24.24
CA CYS A 371 9.48 18.92 25.64
C CYS A 371 8.63 20.11 26.09
N ALA A 372 8.45 20.19 27.41
CA ALA A 372 7.89 21.37 28.06
C ALA A 372 9.01 22.39 28.35
N VAL A 373 8.70 23.67 28.23
CA VAL A 373 9.62 24.80 28.43
C VAL A 373 9.01 25.76 29.45
N SER A 374 9.77 26.09 30.49
CA SER A 374 9.35 27.06 31.51
C SER A 374 9.22 28.46 30.92
N SER A 375 8.55 29.35 31.64
CA SER A 375 8.48 30.78 31.30
C SER A 375 9.86 31.46 31.19
N ARG A 376 10.90 30.85 31.77
CA ARG A 376 12.28 31.33 31.78
C ARG A 376 13.20 30.55 30.81
N GLY A 377 12.63 29.66 30.00
CA GLY A 377 13.33 28.99 28.90
C GLY A 377 14.01 27.66 29.25
N VAL A 378 13.83 27.14 30.46
CA VAL A 378 14.40 25.83 30.86
C VAL A 378 13.54 24.70 30.30
N GLN A 379 14.20 23.72 29.67
CA GLN A 379 13.53 22.57 29.06
C GLN A 379 13.41 21.41 30.05
N GLY A 380 12.22 20.83 30.13
CA GLY A 380 11.95 19.58 30.83
C GLY A 380 12.31 18.36 29.99
N ALA A 381 12.02 17.17 30.52
CA ALA A 381 12.23 15.93 29.79
C ALA A 381 11.39 15.88 28.50
N ALA A 382 12.01 15.44 27.41
CA ALA A 382 11.29 15.20 26.16
C ALA A 382 10.47 13.90 26.23
N ALA A 383 9.26 13.93 25.68
CA ALA A 383 8.50 12.73 25.38
C ALA A 383 8.55 12.44 23.88
N THR A 384 8.60 11.17 23.52
CA THR A 384 8.64 10.71 22.12
C THR A 384 7.39 9.90 21.79
N LYS A 385 6.83 10.13 20.61
CA LYS A 385 5.73 9.35 20.05
C LYS A 385 6.14 8.78 18.71
N SER A 386 5.93 7.48 18.53
CA SER A 386 6.11 6.82 17.23
C SER A 386 4.84 6.96 16.38
N ILE A 387 5.04 7.29 15.11
CA ILE A 387 4.00 7.32 14.08
C ILE A 387 4.47 6.40 12.95
N THR A 388 3.71 5.35 12.65
CA THR A 388 4.02 4.48 11.51
C THR A 388 3.67 5.22 10.23
N ILE A 389 4.68 5.54 9.42
CA ILE A 389 4.45 6.05 8.07
C ILE A 389 4.50 4.86 7.12
N SER A 390 3.35 4.39 6.66
CA SER A 390 3.26 3.30 5.69
C SER A 390 3.23 3.88 4.28
N ARG A 391 4.25 3.56 3.48
CA ARG A 391 4.26 3.91 2.06
C ARG A 391 3.08 3.24 1.36
N ALA A 392 2.49 3.98 0.42
CA ALA A 392 1.62 3.38 -0.57
C ALA A 392 2.39 2.23 -1.26
N ASP A 393 1.73 1.09 -1.48
CA ASP A 393 2.32 -0.07 -2.18
C ASP A 393 2.51 0.24 -3.68
N ILE A 394 3.30 1.27 -4.00
CA ILE A 394 3.55 1.68 -5.38
C ILE A 394 4.51 0.69 -6.01
N ILE A 395 4.15 0.23 -7.20
CA ILE A 395 4.97 -0.69 -7.98
C ILE A 395 4.89 -0.35 -9.46
N GLY A 396 5.99 -0.61 -10.17
CA GLY A 396 6.02 -0.51 -11.61
C GLY A 396 6.83 -1.60 -12.29
N VAL A 397 6.90 -1.48 -13.61
CA VAL A 397 7.80 -2.25 -14.47
C VAL A 397 8.51 -1.31 -15.46
N SER A 398 9.78 -1.56 -15.73
CA SER A 398 10.54 -0.93 -16.81
C SER A 398 10.77 -1.89 -17.97
N LEU A 399 10.74 -1.36 -19.18
CA LEU A 399 11.03 -2.07 -20.43
C LEU A 399 12.54 -2.02 -20.68
N LEU A 400 13.25 -3.11 -20.36
CA LEU A 400 14.70 -3.21 -20.54
C LEU A 400 15.09 -3.37 -22.01
N GLU A 401 14.34 -4.20 -22.74
CA GLU A 401 14.61 -4.45 -24.16
C GLU A 401 13.30 -4.59 -24.94
N THR A 402 13.23 -3.90 -26.07
CA THR A 402 12.14 -4.04 -27.05
C THR A 402 12.33 -5.29 -27.91
N GLY A 403 11.25 -5.84 -28.41
CA GLY A 403 11.27 -7.08 -29.19
C GLY A 403 11.41 -8.31 -28.30
N GLY A 404 11.63 -9.47 -28.92
CA GLY A 404 11.13 -10.73 -28.34
C GLY A 404 9.60 -10.68 -28.25
N PRO A 405 8.88 -11.81 -28.33
CA PRO A 405 7.44 -11.75 -28.14
C PRO A 405 7.18 -11.31 -26.69
N GLY A 406 6.61 -10.11 -26.51
CA GLY A 406 6.22 -9.60 -25.20
C GLY A 406 7.18 -8.64 -24.50
N GLY A 407 8.38 -8.36 -25.05
CA GLY A 407 9.38 -7.48 -24.43
C GLY A 407 10.10 -8.09 -23.21
N THR A 408 11.25 -7.52 -22.85
CA THR A 408 11.97 -7.86 -21.61
C THR A 408 11.70 -6.79 -20.56
N TRP A 409 11.14 -7.18 -19.41
CA TRP A 409 10.68 -6.25 -18.37
C TRP A 409 11.26 -6.56 -17.00
N GLN A 410 11.43 -5.51 -16.19
CA GLN A 410 11.95 -5.60 -14.83
C GLN A 410 11.00 -4.86 -13.88
N HIS A 411 10.65 -5.49 -12.75
CA HIS A 411 9.89 -4.79 -11.71
C HIS A 411 10.75 -3.73 -11.04
N ILE A 412 10.14 -2.60 -10.70
CA ILE A 412 10.80 -1.44 -10.12
C ILE A 412 9.99 -0.87 -8.95
N ASP A 413 10.69 -0.23 -8.01
CA ASP A 413 10.10 0.56 -6.94
C ASP A 413 9.59 1.92 -7.46
N VAL A 414 8.98 2.74 -6.58
CA VAL A 414 8.48 4.09 -6.90
C VAL A 414 9.56 5.04 -7.46
N ASN A 415 10.82 4.82 -7.10
CA ASN A 415 11.96 5.64 -7.52
C ASN A 415 12.56 5.14 -8.85
N GLY A 416 12.04 4.04 -9.40
CA GLY A 416 12.54 3.42 -10.62
C GLY A 416 13.76 2.54 -10.44
N ASN A 417 14.07 2.13 -9.21
CA ASN A 417 15.13 1.15 -8.96
C ASN A 417 14.59 -0.26 -9.20
N ALA A 418 15.42 -1.11 -9.81
CA ALA A 418 15.08 -2.53 -9.99
C ALA A 418 14.87 -3.23 -8.63
N ILE A 419 13.79 -4.00 -8.55
CA ILE A 419 13.47 -4.84 -7.38
C ILE A 419 13.34 -6.30 -7.79
N ALA A 420 13.45 -7.22 -6.84
CA ALA A 420 13.10 -8.61 -7.10
C ALA A 420 11.64 -8.73 -7.55
N ARG A 421 11.35 -9.69 -8.45
CA ARG A 421 9.98 -9.96 -8.90
C ARG A 421 9.09 -10.23 -7.67
N PRO A 422 8.01 -9.46 -7.47
CA PRO A 422 7.09 -9.73 -6.38
C PRO A 422 6.43 -11.09 -6.53
N SER A 423 6.16 -11.74 -5.40
CA SER A 423 5.48 -13.03 -5.40
C SER A 423 3.98 -12.86 -5.69
N THR A 424 3.32 -13.94 -6.11
CA THR A 424 1.85 -13.96 -6.24
C THR A 424 1.16 -13.60 -4.93
N SER A 425 1.72 -14.01 -3.77
CA SER A 425 1.17 -13.64 -2.46
C SER A 425 1.20 -12.13 -2.24
N TRP A 426 2.29 -11.47 -2.64
CA TRP A 426 2.41 -10.02 -2.56
C TRP A 426 1.34 -9.30 -3.38
N PHE A 427 1.15 -9.72 -4.65
CA PHE A 427 0.08 -9.16 -5.48
C PHE A 427 -1.31 -9.45 -4.91
N ASN A 428 -1.52 -10.60 -4.28
CA ASN A 428 -2.79 -10.92 -3.62
C ASN A 428 -3.06 -10.12 -2.35
N SER A 429 -2.02 -9.65 -1.65
CA SER A 429 -2.15 -8.74 -0.51
C SER A 429 -2.21 -7.27 -0.91
N HIS A 430 -1.74 -6.92 -2.11
CA HIS A 430 -1.71 -5.55 -2.60
C HIS A 430 -3.12 -4.95 -2.72
N PRO A 431 -3.39 -3.70 -2.28
CA PRO A 431 -4.74 -3.13 -2.25
C PRO A 431 -5.51 -3.17 -3.57
N VAL A 432 -4.81 -2.98 -4.70
CA VAL A 432 -5.42 -3.01 -6.04
C VAL A 432 -5.71 -4.45 -6.50
N TRP A 433 -4.69 -5.28 -6.69
CA TRP A 433 -4.85 -6.66 -7.18
C TRP A 433 -5.57 -7.61 -6.19
N GLY A 434 -5.32 -7.45 -4.89
CA GLY A 434 -6.03 -8.14 -3.82
C GLY A 434 -7.46 -7.63 -3.63
N GLY A 435 -7.73 -6.38 -3.97
CA GLY A 435 -9.07 -5.80 -3.99
C GLY A 435 -9.94 -6.25 -5.17
N MET A 436 -9.33 -6.78 -6.24
CA MET A 436 -10.09 -7.37 -7.35
C MET A 436 -10.84 -8.61 -6.89
N SER A 437 -12.17 -8.63 -7.06
CA SER A 437 -13.01 -9.68 -6.51
C SER A 437 -14.18 -10.03 -7.41
N ASP A 438 -14.50 -11.33 -7.46
CA ASP A 438 -15.74 -11.81 -8.07
C ASP A 438 -16.94 -11.37 -7.25
N GLN A 439 -17.95 -10.78 -7.91
CA GLN A 439 -19.17 -10.30 -7.27
C GLN A 439 -20.40 -10.67 -8.09
N MET A 440 -21.49 -10.97 -7.39
CA MET A 440 -22.80 -11.16 -8.02
C MET A 440 -23.60 -9.86 -7.89
N ILE A 441 -23.94 -9.23 -9.01
CA ILE A 441 -24.70 -7.97 -9.04
C ILE A 441 -25.87 -8.16 -9.96
N ASP A 442 -27.10 -8.05 -9.44
CA ASP A 442 -28.33 -8.18 -10.22
C ASP A 442 -28.36 -9.47 -11.09
N GLY A 443 -27.95 -10.59 -10.47
CA GLY A 443 -27.86 -11.90 -11.13
C GLY A 443 -26.73 -12.02 -12.18
N GLN A 444 -25.84 -11.04 -12.29
CA GLN A 444 -24.69 -11.04 -13.19
C GLN A 444 -23.40 -11.36 -12.44
N HIS A 445 -22.58 -12.24 -13.03
CA HIS A 445 -21.23 -12.50 -12.54
C HIS A 445 -20.30 -11.39 -13.02
N MET A 446 -19.78 -10.60 -12.10
CA MET A 446 -18.92 -9.46 -12.35
C MET A 446 -17.60 -9.61 -11.59
N VAL A 447 -16.60 -8.86 -12.02
CA VAL A 447 -15.32 -8.69 -11.33
C VAL A 447 -15.19 -7.22 -10.99
N PHE A 448 -15.07 -6.91 -9.70
CA PHE A 448 -14.76 -5.57 -9.23
C PHE A 448 -13.29 -5.25 -9.49
N VAL A 449 -13.02 -4.04 -9.98
CA VAL A 449 -11.68 -3.49 -10.16
C VAL A 449 -11.57 -2.22 -9.33
N PRO A 450 -10.77 -2.20 -8.26
CA PRO A 450 -10.62 -1.03 -7.40
C PRO A 450 -9.85 0.08 -8.11
N ARG A 451 -10.11 1.31 -7.66
CA ARG A 451 -9.43 2.53 -8.11
C ARG A 451 -7.92 2.43 -7.91
N PHE A 452 -7.18 2.95 -8.88
CA PHE A 452 -5.75 3.19 -8.79
C PHE A 452 -5.33 4.39 -9.65
N TYR A 453 -4.11 4.86 -9.40
CA TYR A 453 -3.46 5.95 -10.13
C TYR A 453 -2.31 5.38 -10.94
N TYR A 454 -1.95 6.02 -12.05
CA TYR A 454 -0.90 5.56 -12.95
C TYR A 454 0.13 6.65 -13.23
N LYS A 455 1.35 6.24 -13.57
CA LYS A 455 2.42 7.10 -14.04
C LYS A 455 3.19 6.37 -15.15
N ARG A 456 3.48 7.05 -16.25
CA ARG A 456 4.47 6.61 -17.25
C ARG A 456 5.63 7.59 -17.25
N GLY A 457 6.84 7.10 -17.39
CA GLY A 457 8.05 7.92 -17.42
C GLY A 457 9.27 7.07 -17.70
N GLU A 458 10.40 7.47 -17.14
CA GLU A 458 11.66 6.73 -17.23
C GLU A 458 12.06 6.20 -15.85
N ASP A 459 12.63 4.99 -15.81
CA ASP A 459 13.24 4.42 -14.62
C ASP A 459 14.57 5.12 -14.26
N ALA A 460 15.26 4.65 -13.21
CA ALA A 460 16.52 5.25 -12.77
C ALA A 460 17.67 5.14 -13.79
N LEU A 461 17.51 4.32 -14.84
CA LEU A 461 18.50 4.09 -15.90
C LEU A 461 18.07 4.73 -17.24
N GLY A 462 16.92 5.41 -17.29
CA GLY A 462 16.40 6.04 -18.50
C GLY A 462 15.56 5.13 -19.39
N ASN A 463 15.12 3.95 -18.91
CA ASN A 463 14.24 3.06 -19.68
C ASN A 463 12.77 3.46 -19.50
N ASP A 464 11.96 3.31 -20.56
CA ASP A 464 10.50 3.46 -20.51
C ASP A 464 9.90 2.62 -19.37
N ALA A 465 9.09 3.25 -18.52
CA ALA A 465 8.58 2.64 -17.29
C ALA A 465 7.13 3.03 -16.96
N TRP A 466 6.43 2.10 -16.31
CA TRP A 466 5.00 2.16 -15.97
C TRP A 466 4.82 1.83 -14.50
N TRP A 467 4.14 2.69 -13.74
CA TRP A 467 3.80 2.47 -12.35
C TRP A 467 2.32 2.60 -12.09
N ILE A 468 1.84 1.93 -11.05
CA ILE A 468 0.56 2.25 -10.41
C ILE A 468 0.74 2.55 -8.92
N SER A 469 -0.20 3.33 -8.39
CA SER A 469 -0.35 3.62 -6.98
C SER A 469 -1.77 3.27 -6.51
N PRO A 470 -1.95 2.59 -5.37
CA PRO A 470 -3.27 2.34 -4.79
C PRO A 470 -3.94 3.62 -4.26
N VAL A 471 -3.15 4.67 -3.98
CA VAL A 471 -3.63 5.95 -3.42
C VAL A 471 -3.11 7.12 -4.26
N GLU A 472 -3.64 8.32 -4.00
CA GLU A 472 -3.13 9.53 -4.64
C GLU A 472 -1.67 9.76 -4.23
N TYR A 473 -0.80 10.01 -5.21
CA TYR A 473 0.65 10.19 -4.98
C TYR A 473 1.23 11.16 -6.00
N ALA A 474 2.26 11.91 -5.61
CA ALA A 474 2.89 12.90 -6.49
C ALA A 474 3.36 12.30 -7.82
N GLY A 475 3.00 12.95 -8.92
CA GLY A 475 3.38 12.52 -10.27
C GLY A 475 2.54 11.37 -10.84
N PHE A 476 1.56 10.87 -10.09
CA PHE A 476 0.58 9.90 -10.57
C PHE A 476 -0.73 10.59 -10.91
N THR A 477 -1.40 10.10 -11.96
CA THR A 477 -2.70 10.60 -12.42
C THR A 477 -3.77 9.53 -12.18
N LEU A 478 -4.99 9.94 -11.84
CA LEU A 478 -6.11 8.99 -11.70
C LEU A 478 -6.36 8.30 -13.04
N MET A 479 -6.41 6.95 -13.06
CA MET A 479 -6.74 6.21 -14.27
C MET A 479 -8.17 6.59 -14.73
N PRO A 480 -8.39 6.97 -16.02
CA PRO A 480 -9.68 7.52 -16.47
C PRO A 480 -10.90 6.65 -16.23
N ALA A 481 -10.70 5.33 -16.09
CA ALA A 481 -11.77 4.39 -15.76
C ALA A 481 -12.48 4.69 -14.43
N PHE A 482 -11.80 5.43 -13.56
CA PHE A 482 -12.31 5.82 -12.24
C PHE A 482 -12.84 7.26 -12.22
N MET A 483 -13.11 7.86 -13.38
CA MET A 483 -13.75 9.17 -13.50
C MET A 483 -15.15 9.03 -14.11
N TYR A 484 -16.19 9.13 -13.29
CA TYR A 484 -17.58 9.03 -13.73
C TYR A 484 -18.33 10.33 -13.43
N GLY A 485 -18.85 10.97 -14.48
CA GLY A 485 -19.58 12.25 -14.35
C GLY A 485 -18.75 13.40 -13.76
N GLY A 486 -17.43 13.39 -13.93
CA GLY A 486 -16.52 14.38 -13.33
C GLY A 486 -16.16 14.11 -11.87
N ARG A 487 -16.57 12.96 -11.32
CA ARG A 487 -16.27 12.54 -9.95
C ARG A 487 -15.40 11.27 -9.96
N ALA A 488 -14.41 11.24 -9.08
CA ALA A 488 -13.65 10.02 -8.80
C ALA A 488 -14.53 8.96 -8.13
N ILE A 489 -14.47 7.72 -8.61
CA ILE A 489 -15.20 6.57 -8.07
C ILE A 489 -14.23 5.53 -7.50
N ASP A 490 -14.69 4.71 -6.54
CA ASP A 490 -13.85 3.74 -5.84
C ASP A 490 -13.47 2.52 -6.69
N GLY A 491 -14.15 2.31 -7.81
CA GLY A 491 -13.89 1.22 -8.73
C GLY A 491 -15.01 1.03 -9.75
N PHE A 492 -14.85 0.03 -10.60
CA PHE A 492 -15.87 -0.37 -11.56
C PHE A 492 -15.99 -1.88 -11.63
N TRP A 493 -17.00 -2.38 -12.34
CA TRP A 493 -17.21 -3.80 -12.54
C TRP A 493 -17.12 -4.17 -14.01
N VAL A 494 -16.40 -5.25 -14.30
CA VAL A 494 -16.34 -5.87 -15.63
C VAL A 494 -17.05 -7.21 -15.56
N GLY A 495 -17.81 -7.56 -16.58
CA GLY A 495 -18.45 -8.86 -16.69
C GLY A 495 -17.39 -9.94 -16.60
N LYS A 496 -17.57 -10.89 -15.68
CA LYS A 496 -16.67 -12.04 -15.52
C LYS A 496 -16.52 -12.81 -16.82
N TYR A 497 -17.61 -13.00 -17.56
CA TYR A 497 -17.63 -13.74 -18.82
C TYR A 497 -17.91 -12.81 -20.00
N GLN A 498 -17.54 -13.25 -21.20
CA GLN A 498 -18.01 -12.63 -22.44
C GLN A 498 -19.53 -12.64 -22.46
N ALA A 499 -20.14 -11.56 -22.93
CA ALA A 499 -21.55 -11.32 -22.69
C ALA A 499 -22.44 -12.29 -23.47
N SER A 500 -23.51 -12.73 -22.82
CA SER A 500 -24.67 -13.45 -23.37
C SER A 500 -25.91 -12.55 -23.33
N LEU A 501 -27.10 -13.09 -23.60
CA LEU A 501 -28.37 -12.38 -23.47
C LEU A 501 -29.34 -13.15 -22.58
N ILE A 502 -30.10 -12.40 -21.78
CA ILE A 502 -31.32 -12.89 -21.12
C ILE A 502 -32.46 -12.05 -21.70
N GLY A 503 -33.26 -12.63 -22.60
CA GLY A 503 -34.17 -11.83 -23.42
C GLY A 503 -33.40 -10.77 -24.22
N ASP A 504 -33.80 -9.50 -24.07
CA ASP A 504 -33.15 -8.35 -24.71
C ASP A 504 -32.13 -7.63 -23.83
N GLU A 505 -31.66 -8.27 -22.78
CA GLU A 505 -30.74 -7.66 -21.83
C GLU A 505 -29.38 -8.36 -21.82
N LEU A 506 -28.29 -7.58 -21.86
CA LEU A 506 -26.92 -8.09 -21.94
C LEU A 506 -26.48 -8.70 -20.61
N ALA A 507 -25.97 -9.93 -20.59
CA ALA A 507 -25.72 -10.68 -19.36
C ALA A 507 -24.31 -11.25 -19.27
N SER A 508 -23.77 -11.38 -18.06
CA SER A 508 -22.50 -12.09 -17.80
C SER A 508 -22.77 -13.31 -16.94
N ARG A 509 -22.80 -14.49 -17.56
CA ARG A 509 -23.18 -15.76 -16.91
C ARG A 509 -22.29 -16.91 -17.39
N PRO A 510 -22.05 -17.93 -16.53
CA PRO A 510 -21.35 -19.14 -16.94
C PRO A 510 -22.25 -20.03 -17.81
N TRP A 511 -21.64 -21.04 -18.43
CA TRP A 511 -22.28 -22.14 -19.15
C TRP A 511 -23.08 -21.76 -20.41
N VAL A 512 -22.94 -20.54 -20.89
CA VAL A 512 -23.66 -20.01 -22.06
C VAL A 512 -22.71 -19.65 -23.18
N LEU A 513 -23.21 -19.67 -24.42
CA LEU A 513 -22.51 -19.10 -25.56
C LEU A 513 -22.52 -17.57 -25.47
N PRO A 514 -21.44 -16.90 -25.92
CA PRO A 514 -21.46 -15.45 -26.05
C PRO A 514 -22.47 -15.02 -27.12
N ALA A 515 -23.14 -13.90 -26.88
CA ALA A 515 -23.97 -13.24 -27.86
C ALA A 515 -23.09 -12.63 -28.96
N VAL A 516 -23.43 -12.92 -30.22
CA VAL A 516 -22.70 -12.48 -31.42
C VAL A 516 -23.67 -11.96 -32.48
N SER A 517 -23.16 -11.56 -33.65
CA SER A 517 -23.97 -11.11 -34.80
C SER A 517 -24.85 -9.90 -34.48
N LYS A 518 -24.32 -8.95 -33.70
CA LYS A 518 -24.98 -7.69 -33.36
C LYS A 518 -24.04 -6.52 -33.57
N THR A 519 -24.66 -5.38 -33.88
CA THR A 519 -23.99 -4.08 -34.01
C THR A 519 -23.58 -3.52 -32.65
N LEU A 520 -22.65 -2.58 -32.65
CA LEU A 520 -22.25 -1.84 -31.44
C LEU A 520 -23.49 -1.20 -30.77
N ALA A 521 -24.36 -0.57 -31.55
CA ALA A 521 -25.58 0.06 -31.08
C ALA A 521 -26.56 -0.93 -30.43
N GLN A 522 -26.70 -2.13 -31.00
CA GLN A 522 -27.53 -3.18 -30.40
C GLN A 522 -26.96 -3.65 -29.07
N PHE A 523 -25.65 -3.88 -28.96
CA PHE A 523 -25.05 -4.25 -27.68
C PHE A 523 -25.17 -3.16 -26.62
N MET A 524 -25.00 -1.88 -26.98
CA MET A 524 -25.25 -0.76 -26.08
C MET A 524 -26.71 -0.71 -25.61
N THR A 525 -27.66 -0.96 -26.53
CA THR A 525 -29.10 -1.03 -26.21
C THR A 525 -29.39 -2.18 -25.24
N HIS A 526 -28.88 -3.38 -25.53
CA HIS A 526 -29.06 -4.55 -24.64
C HIS A 526 -28.47 -4.33 -23.25
N ALA A 527 -27.34 -3.64 -23.14
CA ALA A 527 -26.78 -3.27 -21.84
C ALA A 527 -27.62 -2.20 -21.12
N THR A 528 -28.19 -1.25 -21.87
CA THR A 528 -29.07 -0.21 -21.32
C THR A 528 -30.39 -0.78 -20.80
N ASN A 529 -30.97 -1.76 -21.50
CA ASN A 529 -32.21 -2.43 -21.08
C ASN A 529 -32.10 -3.06 -19.68
N ARG A 530 -30.88 -3.44 -19.26
CA ARG A 530 -30.61 -3.95 -17.91
C ARG A 530 -30.78 -2.90 -16.81
N ASN A 531 -30.70 -1.61 -17.14
CA ASN A 531 -30.90 -0.54 -16.16
C ASN A 531 -32.39 -0.23 -15.95
N SER A 532 -33.16 -1.27 -15.65
CA SER A 532 -34.60 -1.19 -15.39
C SER A 532 -34.90 -1.63 -13.95
N GLY A 533 -36.12 -1.36 -13.45
CA GLY A 533 -36.53 -1.84 -12.12
C GLY A 533 -35.71 -1.32 -10.94
N GLY A 534 -35.06 -0.16 -11.06
CA GLY A 534 -34.19 0.42 -10.02
C GLY A 534 -32.71 0.04 -10.12
N VAL A 535 -32.35 -0.83 -11.07
CA VAL A 535 -30.97 -1.16 -11.41
C VAL A 535 -30.36 -0.08 -12.28
N GLN A 536 -29.09 0.28 -12.03
CA GLN A 536 -28.38 1.33 -12.77
C GLN A 536 -26.91 0.97 -13.01
N GLY A 537 -26.33 1.65 -14.00
CA GLY A 537 -24.89 1.67 -14.28
C GLY A 537 -24.39 0.64 -15.28
N PHE A 538 -25.20 -0.36 -15.66
CA PHE A 538 -24.83 -1.38 -16.64
C PHE A 538 -24.65 -0.80 -18.04
N ARG A 539 -23.63 -1.28 -18.73
CA ARG A 539 -23.20 -0.82 -20.05
C ARG A 539 -22.34 -1.88 -20.71
N ILE A 540 -22.00 -1.70 -21.98
CA ILE A 540 -20.87 -2.46 -22.55
C ILE A 540 -19.57 -1.94 -21.93
N TRP A 541 -18.58 -2.82 -21.80
CA TRP A 541 -17.28 -2.38 -21.30
C TRP A 541 -16.67 -1.26 -22.15
N HIS A 542 -15.93 -0.39 -21.47
CA HIS A 542 -15.41 0.86 -22.00
C HIS A 542 -13.90 0.77 -22.17
N TYR A 543 -13.34 1.52 -23.13
CA TYR A 543 -11.91 1.50 -23.41
C TYR A 543 -11.06 1.90 -22.21
N ASP A 544 -11.55 2.81 -21.36
CA ASP A 544 -10.84 3.17 -20.12
C ASP A 544 -10.74 1.97 -19.16
N MET A 545 -11.80 1.16 -19.04
CA MET A 545 -11.80 -0.05 -18.20
C MET A 545 -10.81 -1.08 -18.75
N TRP A 546 -10.71 -1.20 -20.07
CA TRP A 546 -9.76 -2.10 -20.72
C TRP A 546 -8.32 -1.62 -20.56
N LEU A 547 -8.04 -0.32 -20.71
CA LEU A 547 -6.73 0.26 -20.38
C LEU A 547 -6.35 -0.03 -18.93
N ALA A 548 -7.27 0.13 -17.99
CA ALA A 548 -7.00 -0.16 -16.60
C ALA A 548 -6.58 -1.63 -16.41
N VAL A 549 -7.30 -2.58 -17.02
CA VAL A 549 -6.93 -4.01 -16.99
C VAL A 549 -5.58 -4.28 -17.65
N GLN A 550 -5.24 -3.61 -18.76
CA GLN A 550 -3.94 -3.74 -19.42
C GLN A 550 -2.78 -3.27 -18.54
N TRP A 551 -2.94 -2.14 -17.87
CA TRP A 551 -1.94 -1.62 -16.93
C TRP A 551 -1.70 -2.58 -15.78
N LEU A 552 -2.77 -3.09 -15.18
CA LEU A 552 -2.68 -4.07 -14.09
C LEU A 552 -2.00 -5.36 -14.55
N TYR A 553 -2.35 -5.87 -15.73
CA TYR A 553 -1.75 -7.08 -16.27
C TYR A 553 -0.26 -6.89 -16.56
N LEU A 554 0.11 -5.77 -17.22
CA LEU A 554 1.50 -5.48 -17.56
C LEU A 554 2.38 -5.42 -16.32
N ILE A 555 1.93 -4.70 -15.28
CA ILE A 555 2.72 -4.54 -14.06
C ILE A 555 2.79 -5.84 -13.27
N GLU A 556 1.71 -6.63 -13.22
CA GLU A 556 1.71 -7.90 -12.49
C GLU A 556 2.59 -8.97 -13.15
N ASN A 557 2.51 -9.07 -14.47
CA ASN A 557 3.11 -10.18 -15.22
C ASN A 557 4.44 -9.81 -15.87
N ALA A 558 4.80 -8.53 -15.91
CA ALA A 558 6.01 -8.00 -16.54
C ALA A 558 6.21 -8.56 -17.96
N THR A 559 5.13 -8.54 -18.75
CA THR A 559 5.15 -8.98 -20.15
C THR A 559 3.94 -8.44 -20.89
N MET A 560 4.10 -8.25 -22.20
CA MET A 560 3.02 -7.97 -23.12
C MET A 560 2.58 -9.19 -23.95
N ASP A 561 3.17 -10.37 -23.73
CA ASP A 561 2.70 -11.61 -24.35
C ASP A 561 1.69 -12.32 -23.43
N SER A 562 0.42 -11.93 -23.55
CA SER A 562 -0.65 -12.50 -22.73
C SER A 562 -0.88 -13.99 -23.00
N GLN A 563 -0.73 -14.42 -24.26
CA GLN A 563 -0.97 -15.81 -24.64
C GLN A 563 0.10 -16.74 -24.07
N ALA A 564 1.37 -16.35 -24.14
CA ALA A 564 2.46 -17.17 -23.62
C ALA A 564 2.46 -17.22 -22.09
N HIS A 565 2.10 -16.11 -21.43
CA HIS A 565 2.18 -16.02 -19.97
C HIS A 565 0.97 -16.63 -19.25
N THR A 566 -0.25 -16.26 -19.65
CA THR A 566 -1.46 -16.69 -18.94
C THR A 566 -2.15 -17.87 -19.62
N GLY A 567 -2.12 -17.92 -20.94
CA GLY A 567 -2.74 -19.00 -21.70
C GLY A 567 -3.24 -18.51 -23.05
N ARG A 568 -3.24 -19.39 -24.04
CA ARG A 568 -3.61 -19.03 -25.42
C ARG A 568 -5.05 -18.58 -25.53
N GLY A 569 -5.93 -19.18 -24.72
CA GLY A 569 -7.36 -19.02 -24.90
C GLY A 569 -7.87 -19.79 -26.12
N ARG A 570 -9.16 -19.72 -26.37
CA ARG A 570 -9.76 -20.30 -27.57
C ARG A 570 -9.46 -19.42 -28.78
N VAL A 571 -8.35 -19.66 -29.47
CA VAL A 571 -7.88 -18.84 -30.61
C VAL A 571 -7.54 -19.64 -31.87
N SER A 572 -7.64 -20.96 -31.84
CA SER A 572 -7.30 -21.84 -32.96
C SER A 572 -8.34 -22.94 -33.18
N THR A 573 -9.60 -22.55 -33.32
CA THR A 573 -10.75 -23.44 -33.53
C THR A 573 -11.66 -22.91 -34.65
N GLY A 574 -12.81 -23.55 -34.89
CA GLY A 574 -13.75 -23.17 -35.96
C GLY A 574 -15.00 -22.40 -35.53
N SER A 575 -15.25 -22.24 -34.23
CA SER A 575 -16.48 -21.64 -33.71
C SER A 575 -16.35 -21.15 -32.27
N ALA A 576 -17.25 -20.26 -31.85
CA ALA A 576 -17.41 -19.90 -30.45
C ALA A 576 -17.78 -21.12 -29.60
N ALA A 577 -17.32 -21.10 -28.35
CA ALA A 577 -17.72 -22.07 -27.34
C ALA A 577 -18.34 -21.37 -26.14
N SER A 578 -18.93 -22.19 -25.26
CA SER A 578 -19.41 -21.75 -23.96
C SER A 578 -18.28 -21.04 -23.22
N VAL A 579 -18.61 -19.94 -22.53
CA VAL A 579 -17.65 -19.15 -21.76
C VAL A 579 -17.04 -19.90 -20.56
N SER A 580 -17.54 -21.11 -20.27
CA SER A 580 -17.03 -22.00 -19.23
C SER A 580 -16.22 -23.18 -19.78
N THR A 581 -16.02 -23.27 -21.10
CA THR A 581 -15.14 -24.28 -21.69
C THR A 581 -13.69 -24.02 -21.27
N ALA A 582 -12.92 -25.10 -21.04
CA ALA A 582 -11.56 -25.02 -20.50
C ALA A 582 -10.63 -24.12 -21.31
N ASP A 583 -10.65 -24.23 -22.65
CA ASP A 583 -9.82 -23.42 -23.54
C ASP A 583 -10.21 -21.93 -23.53
N VAL A 584 -11.48 -21.58 -23.30
CA VAL A 584 -11.89 -20.19 -23.07
C VAL A 584 -11.39 -19.69 -21.71
N ALA A 585 -11.40 -20.57 -20.71
CA ALA A 585 -10.95 -20.26 -19.34
C ALA A 585 -9.43 -20.09 -19.20
N GLU A 586 -8.62 -20.59 -20.14
CA GLU A 586 -7.18 -20.31 -20.17
C GLU A 586 -6.87 -18.81 -20.30
N ALA A 587 -7.73 -18.05 -20.99
CA ALA A 587 -7.60 -16.60 -21.12
C ALA A 587 -8.24 -15.86 -19.92
N THR A 588 -7.86 -16.24 -18.70
CA THR A 588 -8.41 -15.65 -17.46
C THR A 588 -7.38 -14.80 -16.73
N TYR A 589 -7.73 -13.55 -16.46
CA TYR A 589 -6.93 -12.65 -15.63
C TYR A 589 -7.76 -12.12 -14.46
N ARG A 590 -7.30 -12.36 -13.22
CA ARG A 590 -7.92 -11.87 -11.97
C ARG A 590 -9.44 -12.08 -11.93
N GLY A 591 -9.89 -13.27 -12.36
CA GLY A 591 -11.30 -13.66 -12.40
C GLY A 591 -12.04 -13.30 -13.69
N ILE A 592 -11.50 -12.44 -14.56
CA ILE A 592 -12.10 -12.08 -15.86
C ILE A 592 -11.79 -13.17 -16.87
N VAL A 593 -12.79 -13.99 -17.21
CA VAL A 593 -12.69 -15.18 -18.05
C VAL A 593 -12.91 -14.85 -19.53
N GLY A 594 -12.13 -15.47 -20.41
CA GLY A 594 -12.20 -15.26 -21.86
C GLY A 594 -11.87 -13.81 -22.24
N LEU A 595 -10.89 -13.23 -21.55
CA LEU A 595 -10.51 -11.82 -21.73
C LEU A 595 -10.02 -11.56 -23.16
N TRP A 596 -9.36 -12.56 -23.76
CA TRP A 596 -9.05 -12.67 -25.18
C TRP A 596 -9.55 -14.00 -25.76
N GLY A 597 -9.57 -14.09 -27.09
CA GLY A 597 -10.07 -15.27 -27.81
C GLY A 597 -11.57 -15.50 -27.67
N ASN A 598 -12.01 -16.67 -28.12
CA ASN A 598 -13.41 -17.07 -28.31
C ASN A 598 -14.13 -16.13 -29.28
N VAL A 599 -14.59 -14.96 -28.86
CA VAL A 599 -15.18 -13.94 -29.75
C VAL A 599 -14.48 -12.60 -29.57
N TYR A 600 -14.42 -11.82 -30.65
CA TYR A 600 -14.10 -10.41 -30.50
C TYR A 600 -15.11 -9.73 -29.59
N GLN A 601 -14.68 -8.66 -28.95
CA GLN A 601 -15.54 -7.90 -28.04
C GLN A 601 -15.61 -6.47 -28.54
N TRP A 602 -16.82 -6.03 -28.90
CA TRP A 602 -17.13 -4.61 -29.07
C TRP A 602 -16.85 -3.85 -27.79
N MET A 603 -16.41 -2.60 -27.95
CA MET A 603 -16.08 -1.72 -26.85
C MET A 603 -16.52 -0.29 -27.15
N ASP A 604 -16.95 0.42 -26.12
CA ASP A 604 -17.21 1.87 -26.22
C ASP A 604 -15.99 2.70 -25.80
N GLY A 605 -15.97 3.99 -26.10
CA GLY A 605 -15.04 4.95 -25.50
C GLY A 605 -13.81 5.28 -26.33
N ALA A 606 -13.63 4.61 -27.47
CA ALA A 606 -12.59 4.91 -28.44
C ALA A 606 -13.09 4.70 -29.87
N ARG A 607 -12.61 5.52 -30.81
CA ARG A 607 -12.83 5.35 -32.26
C ARG A 607 -11.64 5.89 -33.06
N ALA A 608 -11.53 5.45 -34.30
CA ALA A 608 -10.70 6.12 -35.30
C ALA A 608 -11.61 6.97 -36.20
N LEU A 609 -11.28 8.24 -36.38
CA LEU A 609 -11.98 9.17 -37.27
C LEU A 609 -10.97 9.84 -38.19
N ASN A 610 -10.93 9.42 -39.45
CA ASN A 610 -10.09 10.03 -40.50
C ASN A 610 -8.64 10.30 -40.05
N ASP A 611 -7.94 9.24 -39.62
CA ASP A 611 -6.53 9.25 -39.16
C ASP A 611 -6.33 9.69 -37.70
N VAL A 612 -7.37 10.18 -37.01
CA VAL A 612 -7.30 10.62 -35.61
C VAL A 612 -7.90 9.56 -34.68
N ILE A 613 -7.22 9.29 -33.57
CA ILE A 613 -7.79 8.51 -32.47
C ILE A 613 -8.61 9.46 -31.60
N GLU A 614 -9.88 9.17 -31.44
CA GLU A 614 -10.78 9.92 -30.56
C GLU A 614 -11.23 9.04 -29.40
N ARG A 615 -11.50 9.70 -28.27
CA ARG A 615 -11.96 9.08 -27.03
C ARG A 615 -13.16 9.83 -26.52
N ARG A 616 -13.96 9.18 -25.69
CA ARG A 616 -15.02 9.82 -24.91
C ARG A 616 -15.02 9.25 -23.51
N SER A 617 -15.47 10.05 -22.54
CA SER A 617 -15.80 9.52 -21.22
C SER A 617 -17.13 8.76 -21.28
N TYR A 618 -17.46 8.04 -20.21
CA TYR A 618 -18.65 7.21 -20.08
C TYR A 618 -19.97 7.81 -20.60
N ASN A 619 -20.16 9.12 -20.44
CA ASN A 619 -21.35 9.84 -20.88
C ASN A 619 -20.97 11.11 -21.68
N GLY A 620 -19.73 11.21 -22.16
CA GLY A 620 -19.18 12.42 -22.78
C GLY A 620 -19.25 12.41 -24.31
N SER A 621 -18.95 13.57 -24.89
CA SER A 621 -18.74 13.73 -26.33
C SER A 621 -17.39 13.14 -26.78
N TRP A 622 -17.27 12.84 -28.07
CA TRP A 622 -16.00 12.46 -28.69
C TRP A 622 -15.04 13.63 -28.72
N THR A 623 -13.79 13.35 -28.34
CA THR A 623 -12.69 14.32 -28.33
C THR A 623 -11.43 13.66 -28.89
N SER A 624 -10.70 14.40 -29.72
CA SER A 624 -9.37 13.98 -30.18
C SER A 624 -8.42 13.78 -29.01
N THR A 625 -7.62 12.71 -29.07
CA THR A 625 -6.53 12.49 -28.12
C THR A 625 -5.27 13.27 -28.46
N GLY A 626 -5.24 13.92 -29.63
CA GLY A 626 -4.02 14.45 -30.24
C GLY A 626 -3.16 13.39 -30.95
N GLU A 627 -3.57 12.11 -30.95
CA GLU A 627 -2.83 11.02 -31.58
C GLU A 627 -3.36 10.69 -32.98
N SER A 628 -2.44 10.59 -33.94
CA SER A 628 -2.72 9.96 -35.23
C SER A 628 -2.68 8.43 -35.13
N VAL A 629 -3.35 7.71 -36.03
CA VAL A 629 -3.21 6.26 -36.08
C VAL A 629 -1.79 5.82 -36.47
N SER A 630 -1.36 4.66 -36.00
CA SER A 630 -0.05 4.11 -36.33
C SER A 630 -0.03 3.44 -37.70
N ASN A 631 1.16 3.35 -38.32
CA ASN A 631 1.40 2.64 -39.59
C ASN A 631 0.43 3.03 -40.73
N SER A 632 0.06 4.32 -40.83
CA SER A 632 -0.92 4.83 -41.80
C SER A 632 -2.21 4.00 -41.83
N GLY A 633 -2.64 3.56 -40.64
CA GLY A 633 -3.79 2.71 -40.39
C GLY A 633 -3.75 1.27 -40.90
N SER A 634 -2.57 0.82 -41.31
CA SER A 634 -2.30 -0.59 -41.59
C SER A 634 -2.07 -1.38 -40.30
N ALA A 635 -2.32 -2.68 -40.38
CA ALA A 635 -2.02 -3.63 -39.32
C ALA A 635 -0.56 -3.54 -38.88
N ASN A 636 -0.30 -3.64 -37.58
CA ASN A 636 1.05 -3.60 -37.04
C ASN A 636 1.18 -4.40 -35.73
N TYR A 637 2.43 -4.75 -35.42
CA TYR A 637 2.85 -5.33 -34.15
C TYR A 637 3.81 -4.35 -33.48
N PRO A 638 3.40 -3.64 -32.41
CA PRO A 638 4.19 -2.58 -31.79
C PRO A 638 5.56 -3.05 -31.26
N LEU A 639 6.60 -2.27 -31.55
CA LEU A 639 7.95 -2.47 -31.04
C LEU A 639 8.29 -1.43 -29.96
N THR A 640 7.91 -0.17 -30.17
CA THR A 640 8.02 0.91 -29.18
C THR A 640 6.68 1.62 -29.05
N PHE A 641 6.50 2.40 -27.99
CA PHE A 641 5.25 3.12 -27.70
C PHE A 641 5.46 4.63 -27.73
N ARG A 642 4.48 5.39 -28.22
CA ARG A 642 4.57 6.85 -28.27
C ARG A 642 4.60 7.46 -26.86
N PRO A 643 5.52 8.39 -26.55
CA PRO A 643 5.51 9.10 -25.27
C PRO A 643 4.30 10.04 -25.11
N SER A 644 3.80 10.61 -26.22
CA SER A 644 2.68 11.55 -26.25
C SER A 644 1.33 10.93 -25.86
N SER A 645 1.23 9.61 -25.87
CA SER A 645 0.06 8.85 -25.42
C SER A 645 0.44 7.98 -24.22
N PRO A 646 0.67 8.57 -23.03
CA PRO A 646 1.27 7.83 -21.93
C PRO A 646 0.40 6.69 -21.41
N GLN A 647 -0.92 6.82 -21.50
CA GLN A 647 -1.87 5.80 -21.03
C GLN A 647 -2.29 4.79 -22.10
N GLN A 648 -2.22 5.15 -23.39
CA GLN A 648 -2.69 4.30 -24.49
C GLN A 648 -1.48 3.69 -25.18
N PHE A 649 -1.47 2.36 -25.35
CA PHE A 649 -0.37 1.61 -25.95
C PHE A 649 -0.30 1.80 -27.49
N ILE A 650 -0.21 3.06 -27.95
CA ILE A 650 -0.09 3.41 -29.37
C ILE A 650 1.36 3.20 -29.83
N ALA A 651 1.53 2.48 -30.93
CA ALA A 651 2.85 2.18 -31.48
C ALA A 651 3.57 3.45 -31.95
N GLY A 652 4.82 3.62 -31.50
CA GLY A 652 5.79 4.53 -32.09
C GLY A 652 6.46 3.89 -33.30
N THR A 653 7.04 2.71 -33.11
CA THR A 653 7.59 1.85 -34.18
C THR A 653 6.95 0.47 -34.15
N TYR A 654 7.09 -0.29 -35.24
CA TYR A 654 6.36 -1.54 -35.43
C TYR A 654 7.10 -2.57 -36.29
N ARG A 655 6.60 -3.81 -36.22
CA ARG A 655 6.99 -4.96 -37.05
C ARG A 655 5.83 -5.43 -37.92
N THR A 656 6.16 -6.23 -38.93
CA THR A 656 5.21 -6.90 -39.83
C THR A 656 4.77 -8.29 -39.33
N GLY A 657 5.45 -8.83 -38.32
CA GLY A 657 5.12 -10.11 -37.69
C GLY A 657 5.21 -10.05 -36.17
N ASN A 658 4.51 -10.97 -35.49
CA ASN A 658 4.35 -10.99 -34.04
C ASN A 658 5.60 -11.51 -33.28
N GLY A 659 6.32 -12.47 -33.85
CA GLY A 659 7.34 -13.25 -33.11
C GLY A 659 8.53 -12.48 -32.55
N ASN A 660 8.71 -11.20 -32.91
CA ASN A 660 9.79 -10.34 -32.41
C ASN A 660 9.29 -8.93 -32.01
N ALA A 661 7.99 -8.80 -31.72
CA ALA A 661 7.40 -7.52 -31.32
C ALA A 661 7.24 -7.46 -29.81
N THR A 662 7.60 -6.32 -29.21
CA THR A 662 7.37 -6.03 -27.79
C THR A 662 5.91 -6.29 -27.41
N LEU A 663 4.97 -5.95 -28.29
CA LEU A 663 3.57 -6.31 -28.18
C LEU A 663 3.22 -7.22 -29.37
N PRO A 664 3.11 -8.55 -29.16
CA PRO A 664 2.93 -9.52 -30.24
C PRO A 664 1.47 -9.60 -30.76
N ASP A 665 0.54 -8.95 -30.10
CA ASP A 665 -0.85 -8.89 -30.52
C ASP A 665 -1.05 -7.95 -31.72
N TYR A 666 -2.05 -8.24 -32.54
CA TYR A 666 -2.39 -7.42 -33.71
C TYR A 666 -3.03 -6.10 -33.30
N VAL A 667 -2.45 -4.99 -33.78
CA VAL A 667 -2.97 -3.64 -33.58
C VAL A 667 -3.27 -2.99 -34.93
N ARG A 668 -4.46 -2.42 -35.06
CA ARG A 668 -4.85 -1.63 -36.22
C ARG A 668 -5.88 -0.57 -35.86
N TRP A 669 -5.62 0.66 -36.31
CA TRP A 669 -6.55 1.78 -36.27
C TRP A 669 -6.69 2.36 -37.65
N ARG A 670 -7.86 2.30 -38.31
CA ARG A 670 -7.95 2.73 -39.72
C ARG A 670 -7.80 4.24 -39.88
N ASN A 671 -7.14 4.66 -40.95
CA ASN A 671 -6.80 6.06 -41.22
C ASN A 671 -7.82 6.83 -42.10
N GLY A 672 -8.94 6.23 -42.47
CA GLY A 672 -9.92 6.90 -43.33
C GLY A 672 -11.32 6.33 -43.16
N GLY A 673 -12.27 7.17 -42.74
CA GLY A 673 -13.62 6.80 -42.28
C GLY A 673 -13.75 6.82 -40.76
N GLU A 674 -14.91 6.37 -40.26
CA GLU A 674 -15.21 6.24 -38.83
C GLU A 674 -15.31 4.77 -38.45
N TYR A 675 -14.46 4.33 -37.52
CA TYR A 675 -14.40 2.93 -37.08
C TYR A 675 -14.26 2.79 -35.58
N TYR A 676 -14.71 1.65 -35.09
CA TYR A 676 -14.78 1.31 -33.68
C TYR A 676 -13.98 0.02 -33.41
N PRO A 677 -13.41 -0.13 -32.20
CA PRO A 677 -12.53 -1.24 -31.88
C PRO A 677 -13.29 -2.56 -31.62
N PHE A 678 -12.80 -3.61 -32.28
CA PHE A 678 -12.91 -4.99 -31.81
C PHE A 678 -11.63 -5.34 -31.04
N VAL A 679 -11.75 -5.92 -29.84
CA VAL A 679 -10.57 -6.31 -29.06
C VAL A 679 -10.54 -7.80 -28.74
N GLY A 680 -9.36 -8.26 -28.31
CA GLY A 680 -9.15 -9.60 -27.75
C GLY A 680 -8.88 -10.73 -28.75
N GLY A 681 -9.21 -10.57 -30.03
CA GLY A 681 -9.17 -11.71 -30.96
C GLY A 681 -10.43 -12.58 -30.88
N SER A 682 -10.59 -13.45 -31.87
CA SER A 682 -11.65 -14.47 -31.93
C SER A 682 -11.05 -15.87 -31.96
N TRP A 683 -11.92 -16.87 -32.01
CA TRP A 683 -11.59 -18.28 -32.06
C TRP A 683 -10.66 -18.70 -33.21
N SER A 684 -10.46 -17.86 -34.23
CA SER A 684 -9.60 -18.14 -35.38
C SER A 684 -8.44 -17.15 -35.55
N THR A 685 -8.20 -16.26 -34.58
CA THR A 685 -7.17 -15.20 -34.68
C THR A 685 -5.74 -15.73 -34.42
N ALA A 686 -5.62 -16.92 -33.84
CA ALA A 686 -4.35 -17.59 -33.55
C ALA A 686 -3.37 -16.71 -32.73
N ALA A 687 -2.09 -16.75 -33.07
CA ALA A 687 -1.01 -16.10 -32.31
C ALA A 687 -1.04 -14.55 -32.33
N SER A 688 -1.97 -13.96 -33.08
CA SER A 688 -2.17 -12.51 -33.09
C SER A 688 -3.14 -12.03 -32.01
N ALA A 689 -3.95 -12.92 -31.42
CA ALA A 689 -4.91 -12.59 -30.36
C ALA A 689 -4.21 -12.21 -29.05
N GLY A 690 -4.95 -11.70 -28.08
CA GLY A 690 -4.41 -11.39 -26.75
C GLY A 690 -5.03 -10.14 -26.15
N LEU A 691 -4.60 -9.81 -24.93
CA LEU A 691 -5.10 -8.69 -24.16
C LEU A 691 -4.89 -7.32 -24.83
N TRP A 692 -3.88 -7.19 -25.70
CA TRP A 692 -3.59 -5.96 -26.43
C TRP A 692 -4.08 -5.96 -27.88
N TYR A 693 -4.75 -7.03 -28.33
CA TYR A 693 -5.35 -7.06 -29.65
C TYR A 693 -6.35 -5.91 -29.82
N VAL A 694 -6.16 -5.08 -30.84
CA VAL A 694 -7.13 -4.06 -31.27
C VAL A 694 -7.25 -4.06 -32.79
N ASN A 695 -8.48 -4.21 -33.27
CA ASN A 695 -8.82 -3.92 -34.66
C ASN A 695 -9.93 -2.87 -34.69
N CYS A 696 -9.55 -1.61 -34.75
CA CYS A 696 -10.43 -0.47 -34.95
C CYS A 696 -10.71 -0.29 -36.45
N GLY A 697 -11.44 -1.26 -36.98
CA GLY A 697 -11.86 -1.36 -38.38
C GLY A 697 -13.31 -1.78 -38.58
N GLY A 698 -14.09 -1.93 -37.50
CA GLY A 698 -15.52 -2.20 -37.56
C GLY A 698 -16.33 -0.93 -37.74
N SER A 699 -17.23 -0.89 -38.73
CA SER A 699 -18.23 0.18 -38.77
C SER A 699 -19.22 -0.06 -37.64
N ALA A 700 -19.88 0.99 -37.14
CA ALA A 700 -20.90 0.84 -36.09
C ALA A 700 -22.03 -0.14 -36.49
N SER A 701 -22.26 -0.33 -37.78
CA SER A 701 -23.24 -1.24 -38.39
C SER A 701 -22.74 -2.67 -38.61
N SER A 702 -21.47 -2.97 -38.33
CA SER A 702 -20.92 -4.32 -38.48
C SER A 702 -21.58 -5.30 -37.51
N ALA A 703 -22.01 -6.45 -38.02
CA ALA A 703 -22.57 -7.55 -37.23
C ALA A 703 -22.03 -8.88 -37.77
N TYR A 704 -21.09 -9.49 -37.06
CA TYR A 704 -20.42 -10.72 -37.47
C TYR A 704 -20.61 -11.83 -36.45
N SER A 705 -20.61 -13.09 -36.92
CA SER A 705 -20.77 -14.28 -36.08
C SER A 705 -19.68 -14.47 -35.04
N HIS A 706 -18.55 -13.79 -35.20
CA HIS A 706 -17.38 -13.85 -34.32
C HIS A 706 -17.15 -12.56 -33.53
N VAL A 707 -18.13 -11.65 -33.52
CA VAL A 707 -18.09 -10.39 -32.78
C VAL A 707 -19.23 -10.38 -31.77
N GLY A 708 -18.84 -10.41 -30.49
CA GLY A 708 -19.70 -10.21 -29.33
C GLY A 708 -19.37 -8.94 -28.57
N ALA A 709 -19.60 -8.96 -27.26
CA ALA A 709 -19.31 -7.85 -26.35
C ALA A 709 -19.01 -8.37 -24.94
N ARG A 710 -18.73 -7.46 -24.00
CA ARG A 710 -18.65 -7.75 -22.57
C ARG A 710 -19.49 -6.74 -21.80
N LEU A 711 -20.21 -7.22 -20.79
CA LEU A 711 -20.98 -6.38 -19.87
C LEU A 711 -20.01 -5.65 -18.93
N ALA A 712 -20.36 -4.45 -18.49
CA ALA A 712 -19.68 -3.72 -17.43
C ALA A 712 -20.69 -2.92 -16.62
N ARG A 713 -20.26 -2.40 -15.48
CA ARG A 713 -21.06 -1.51 -14.65
C ARG A 713 -20.18 -0.45 -13.99
N VAL A 714 -20.69 0.77 -13.95
CA VAL A 714 -20.14 1.90 -13.20
C VAL A 714 -21.29 2.71 -12.62
N VAL A 715 -21.18 3.10 -11.35
CA VAL A 715 -22.20 3.83 -10.59
C VAL A 715 -21.57 4.93 -9.75
#